data_AF-A0A928AHN0-F1
#
_entry.id   AF-A0A928AHN0-F1
#
_cell.length_a   1.000
_cell.length_b   1.000
_cell.length_c   1.000
_cell.angle_alpha   90.00
_cell.angle_beta   90.00
_cell.angle_gamma   90.00
#
_symmetry.space_group_name_H-M   'P 1'
#
loop_
_entity.id
_entity.type
_entity.pdbx_description
1 polymer ?
#
loop_
_entity_poly.entity_id
_entity_poly.type
_entity_poly.pdbx_seq_one_letter_code
_entity_poly.pdbx_strand_id
1 'polypeptide(L)'
;MNNIKLKYLISAVVLLCFAQLVFGISAPRKTMCCTFGETNELFSSEISDNISNQPDSSTASSPTTRKIAKTATSSRRSPNTEIASEKQRQSDSTKSGSARSRRQNRRALREDARRRATFDALPQEQRDSVFSAHLNSKLDSLGRQTDSLNRSADTLQRDTVKKQRAPGAFLDDPISGKNTDSLVYDVRNKMVYIYNQGDISYQNSNLKADYMQINMNNKMIYAYGKPDSLEGKPIITQPEFTEGSATYKMDTISYNLDSKKAKIKGVATQQGEGWLIGGSVKKMPDNTVNIEHGKYTTCDETDHPHFYLAMTKAKVIPGKKVITGPAYLVLEDVPIYFLGIPEGFFPINMGPKSGLLMPTYGEEYTKGFFLRDMGYYFTMGDYADLALRGGFYTLGSWEASAAARYVKRYKYSGSFNMEFSSIKSGEEGEPDFIKQSNFRLQWTHSQDPKANPGSTFSASVNFATSGYSRYSATNLNDILSTQTNSTISYSKNWAGTPFSLSANMAVSQNSQNQSISITLPNIVFNVSRIYPFKRKEKTGKDRWYEKISMQYTAKMTNSVTTTESEIFTKKTLENMKNGIEHSIPVSASFNLFNYINVSPSVNYNEKWYFKKVEFNWNPATNQTDTLQSYGFYRLYNYNVNVSASTTIYGMYDFTKKRRDRKIQALRHTLTPSFGFSYAPDFGDQKYGYYKTRQIDSTGRTATYSPYAGNAYGVPSSGRAMSMNFSLSQNLEMKVLSKRDTSGVKKIKLIDELRISGSYNFLADSMGLSNIPISFRTTIFENFGINLSATLDPYRVTPEGKRYNKLFFPGRIVSAGWSFGYTFKSRQDRSEPAMNDITSIPPEYMNPFYDPYGHMDPVLRRQYMAQSYYDFSLPWNFGFNYAVNYSISYTNNGTTGYKKNITQTVGFNGSLNITPKMGITFQGGYDIMNNKLTTSSISITRDLHCWQMSFSWIPFGYHRSWSFNIGVKAASLADLKYDKSQSMYDNMY
;
A
#
# COMPACT_ATOMS: atom_id res chain seq x y z
N MET A 1 35.86 -19.63 6.80
CA MET A 1 34.64 -19.08 6.16
C MET A 1 33.56 -18.60 7.15
N ASN A 2 33.81 -18.54 8.47
CA ASN A 2 32.71 -18.43 9.45
C ASN A 2 32.47 -17.03 10.07
N ASN A 3 33.53 -16.24 10.33
CA ASN A 3 33.40 -15.00 11.13
C ASN A 3 32.54 -13.90 10.48
N ILE A 4 32.38 -13.92 9.15
CA ILE A 4 31.52 -12.98 8.41
C ILE A 4 30.03 -13.35 8.57
N LYS A 5 29.68 -14.64 8.43
CA LYS A 5 28.29 -15.12 8.56
C LYS A 5 27.73 -14.85 9.96
N LEU A 6 28.55 -15.04 11.00
CA LEU A 6 28.16 -14.77 12.38
C LEU A 6 27.88 -13.27 12.62
N LYS A 7 28.68 -12.36 12.05
CA LYS A 7 28.46 -10.90 12.15
C LYS A 7 27.14 -10.44 11.52
N TYR A 8 26.77 -10.98 10.36
CA TYR A 8 25.46 -10.66 9.75
C TYR A 8 24.29 -11.17 10.60
N LEU A 9 24.41 -12.38 11.16
CA LEU A 9 23.40 -12.91 12.08
C LEU A 9 23.28 -12.04 13.33
N ILE A 10 24.39 -11.61 13.91
CA ILE A 10 24.43 -10.66 15.04
C ILE A 10 23.77 -9.32 14.68
N SER A 11 23.97 -8.80 13.46
CA SER A 11 23.31 -7.57 13.01
C SER A 11 21.77 -7.69 13.04
N ALA A 12 21.23 -8.80 12.52
CA ALA A 12 19.80 -9.09 12.56
C ALA A 12 19.29 -9.37 13.98
N VAL A 13 20.06 -10.10 14.80
CA VAL A 13 19.74 -10.37 16.20
C VAL A 13 19.77 -9.10 17.05
N VAL A 14 20.68 -8.15 16.81
CA VAL A 14 20.68 -6.84 17.50
C VAL A 14 19.42 -6.04 17.15
N LEU A 15 18.97 -6.06 15.89
CA LEU A 15 17.68 -5.45 15.51
C LEU A 15 16.48 -6.11 16.19
N LEU A 16 16.48 -7.43 16.35
CA LEU A 16 15.40 -8.20 17.00
C LEU A 16 15.42 -8.06 18.54
N CYS A 17 16.58 -8.18 19.18
CA CYS A 17 16.74 -8.01 20.62
C CYS A 17 16.48 -6.55 21.03
N PHE A 18 16.81 -5.57 20.19
CA PHE A 18 16.43 -4.18 20.44
C PHE A 18 14.90 -3.98 20.36
N ALA A 19 14.20 -4.69 19.47
CA ALA A 19 12.74 -4.72 19.48
C ALA A 19 12.18 -5.36 20.78
N GLN A 20 12.79 -6.42 21.31
CA GLN A 20 12.41 -6.96 22.63
C GLN A 20 12.62 -5.93 23.75
N LEU A 21 13.76 -5.22 23.74
CA LEU A 21 14.13 -4.21 24.75
C LEU A 21 13.20 -2.99 24.76
N VAL A 22 12.62 -2.61 23.61
CA VAL A 22 11.71 -1.46 23.50
C VAL A 22 10.23 -1.83 23.62
N PHE A 23 9.82 -3.03 23.19
CA PHE A 23 8.39 -3.42 23.16
C PHE A 23 7.92 -4.31 24.31
N GLY A 24 8.81 -4.75 25.20
CA GLY A 24 8.42 -5.37 26.48
C GLY A 24 7.56 -6.63 26.35
N ILE A 25 7.70 -7.36 25.23
CA ILE A 25 6.82 -8.49 24.89
C ILE A 25 7.19 -9.69 25.78
N SER A 26 6.36 -9.95 26.79
CA SER A 26 6.47 -11.12 27.67
C SER A 26 6.09 -12.41 26.95
N ALA A 27 7.05 -12.99 26.20
CA ALA A 27 6.96 -14.38 25.79
C ALA A 27 6.98 -15.32 27.02
N PRO A 28 6.19 -16.40 27.05
CA PRO A 28 6.13 -17.29 28.21
C PRO A 28 7.46 -18.02 28.43
N ARG A 29 7.99 -17.96 29.66
CA ARG A 29 9.23 -18.64 30.08
C ARG A 29 9.05 -20.18 30.10
N LYS A 30 9.04 -20.87 28.94
CA LYS A 30 9.15 -22.34 28.89
C LYS A 30 9.55 -23.00 27.56
N THR A 31 10.29 -22.31 26.66
CA THR A 31 10.71 -22.91 25.37
C THR A 31 12.11 -22.56 24.84
N MET A 32 12.99 -21.98 25.67
CA MET A 32 14.43 -21.80 25.34
C MET A 32 15.30 -22.16 26.55
N CYS A 33 15.65 -23.43 26.66
CA CYS A 33 16.65 -23.94 27.62
C CYS A 33 17.20 -25.29 27.13
N CYS A 34 17.79 -25.32 25.92
CA CYS A 34 18.44 -26.49 25.32
C CYS A 34 19.34 -26.07 24.14
N THR A 35 20.43 -25.35 24.41
CA THR A 35 21.69 -25.27 23.62
C THR A 35 22.63 -24.24 24.26
N PHE A 36 23.95 -24.44 24.13
CA PHE A 36 25.02 -23.60 24.69
C PHE A 36 25.00 -23.38 26.21
N GLY A 37 25.56 -24.36 26.92
CA GLY A 37 26.34 -24.09 28.14
C GLY A 37 27.79 -23.77 27.77
N GLU A 38 28.54 -23.21 28.72
CA GLU A 38 29.95 -22.78 28.62
C GLU A 38 30.20 -21.64 27.59
N THR A 39 30.85 -20.51 27.92
CA THR A 39 31.57 -20.10 29.14
C THR A 39 31.02 -18.78 29.69
N ASN A 40 30.96 -18.61 31.01
CA ASN A 40 30.56 -17.35 31.62
C ASN A 40 31.07 -17.24 33.09
N GLU A 41 32.29 -16.72 33.26
CA GLU A 41 32.81 -16.26 34.55
C GLU A 41 33.28 -14.81 34.44
N LEU A 42 33.36 -14.13 35.61
CA LEU A 42 33.61 -12.71 35.85
C LEU A 42 32.38 -11.79 35.72
N PHE A 43 32.37 -10.78 36.60
CA PHE A 43 31.30 -9.79 36.84
C PHE A 43 29.99 -10.30 37.50
N SER A 44 30.12 -10.82 38.71
CA SER A 44 29.04 -10.79 39.71
C SER A 44 29.59 -10.47 41.12
N SER A 45 29.59 -9.18 41.48
CA SER A 45 29.74 -8.71 42.86
C SER A 45 29.51 -7.19 42.92
N GLU A 46 28.41 -6.75 43.53
CA GLU A 46 28.43 -5.88 44.72
C GLU A 46 27.03 -5.53 45.24
N ILE A 47 26.93 -5.44 46.58
CA ILE A 47 25.91 -4.77 47.39
C ILE A 47 24.47 -5.32 47.30
N SER A 48 24.14 -6.15 48.29
CA SER A 48 22.81 -6.23 48.92
C SER A 48 22.78 -5.43 50.24
N ASP A 49 21.59 -5.38 50.86
CA ASP A 49 21.34 -5.09 52.27
C ASP A 49 21.43 -3.64 52.80
N ASN A 50 20.26 -3.07 53.11
CA ASN A 50 20.01 -2.56 54.47
C ASN A 50 18.50 -2.42 54.81
N ILE A 51 18.02 -3.35 55.65
CA ILE A 51 17.19 -3.18 56.86
C ILE A 51 15.82 -2.44 56.79
N SER A 52 14.88 -2.97 57.58
CA SER A 52 13.49 -2.53 57.78
C SER A 52 13.31 -1.39 58.79
N ASN A 53 12.14 -0.74 58.79
CA ASN A 53 11.20 -0.78 59.93
C ASN A 53 9.85 -0.08 59.66
N GLN A 54 8.82 -0.49 60.41
CA GLN A 54 7.48 0.10 60.52
C GLN A 54 7.39 0.93 61.82
N PRO A 55 6.36 1.77 62.06
CA PRO A 55 5.18 1.26 62.78
C PRO A 55 3.83 1.91 62.39
N ASP A 56 2.79 1.48 63.09
CA ASP A 56 1.34 1.60 62.81
C ASP A 56 0.67 2.97 63.08
N SER A 57 -0.56 3.17 62.55
CA SER A 57 -1.79 3.11 63.39
C SER A 57 -3.10 3.54 62.67
N SER A 58 -4.21 2.92 63.11
CA SER A 58 -5.65 3.32 63.15
C SER A 58 -6.20 4.54 62.34
N THR A 59 -7.45 4.60 61.86
CA THR A 59 -8.72 4.03 62.41
C THR A 59 -9.82 3.92 61.33
N ALA A 60 -10.97 3.30 61.64
CA ALA A 60 -12.08 3.03 60.72
C ALA A 60 -13.20 4.11 60.68
N SER A 61 -14.01 4.12 59.61
CA SER A 61 -15.49 4.07 59.67
C SER A 61 -16.17 4.24 58.29
N SER A 62 -17.45 3.84 58.19
CA SER A 62 -18.35 3.96 57.04
C SER A 62 -19.81 3.89 57.53
N PRO A 63 -20.86 3.90 56.67
CA PRO A 63 -21.28 4.94 55.74
C PRO A 63 -22.72 5.44 56.07
N THR A 64 -23.28 6.42 55.34
CA THR A 64 -24.74 6.74 55.43
C THR A 64 -25.32 7.33 54.14
N THR A 65 -26.65 7.29 53.96
CA THR A 65 -27.36 7.58 52.69
C THR A 65 -28.66 8.38 52.89
N ARG A 66 -28.93 9.40 52.04
CA ARG A 66 -30.22 10.08 51.71
C ARG A 66 -29.94 11.08 50.56
N LYS A 67 -30.67 11.26 49.44
CA LYS A 67 -32.00 10.88 48.89
C LYS A 67 -33.15 11.89 49.18
N ILE A 68 -33.97 12.22 48.13
CA ILE A 68 -35.20 13.07 48.10
C ILE A 68 -34.90 14.60 48.06
N ALA A 69 -35.55 15.54 47.33
CA ALA A 69 -36.54 15.66 46.21
C ALA A 69 -36.21 16.96 45.40
N LYS A 70 -36.57 17.23 44.12
CA LYS A 70 -37.82 17.21 43.30
C LYS A 70 -38.77 18.42 43.51
N THR A 71 -39.46 18.87 42.42
CA THR A 71 -40.50 19.96 42.27
C THR A 71 -39.90 21.29 41.74
N ALA A 72 -40.42 22.11 40.80
CA ALA A 72 -41.50 22.24 39.78
C ALA A 72 -41.51 23.78 39.39
N THR A 73 -42.29 24.44 38.51
CA THR A 73 -42.93 24.24 37.18
C THR A 73 -43.46 25.64 36.70
N SER A 74 -43.88 25.82 35.42
CA SER A 74 -44.46 27.05 34.79
C SER A 74 -43.41 28.06 34.24
N SER A 75 -43.48 28.71 33.06
CA SER A 75 -44.56 29.16 32.11
C SER A 75 -45.21 30.52 32.49
N ARG A 76 -45.61 31.46 31.59
CA ARG A 76 -45.74 31.48 30.10
C ARG A 76 -46.02 32.92 29.58
N ARG A 77 -45.31 33.46 28.55
CA ARG A 77 -45.83 34.40 27.49
C ARG A 77 -44.75 34.92 26.53
N SER A 78 -45.19 35.46 25.38
CA SER A 78 -44.42 36.02 24.24
C SER A 78 -44.71 37.55 24.13
N PRO A 79 -44.26 38.38 23.13
CA PRO A 79 -43.91 38.06 21.72
C PRO A 79 -42.65 38.75 21.11
N ASN A 80 -42.30 38.34 19.87
CA ASN A 80 -41.59 39.06 18.79
C ASN A 80 -40.23 39.75 19.06
N THR A 81 -39.18 39.70 18.24
CA THR A 81 -38.81 39.04 16.94
C THR A 81 -37.26 39.24 16.77
N GLU A 82 -36.48 38.81 15.76
CA GLU A 82 -36.68 38.15 14.45
C GLU A 82 -35.38 37.40 13.97
N ILE A 83 -35.25 37.14 12.66
CA ILE A 83 -34.01 36.85 11.87
C ILE A 83 -33.20 35.57 12.19
N ALA A 84 -33.31 34.65 11.23
CA ALA A 84 -32.30 33.69 10.72
C ALA A 84 -31.48 32.80 11.69
N SER A 85 -31.74 31.48 11.59
CA SER A 85 -30.70 30.45 11.76
C SER A 85 -30.84 29.38 10.66
N GLU A 86 -29.96 29.42 9.66
CA GLU A 86 -29.98 28.48 8.54
C GLU A 86 -29.29 27.16 8.93
N LYS A 87 -30.04 26.05 9.00
CA LYS A 87 -29.48 24.73 9.25
C LYS A 87 -28.89 24.13 7.97
N GLN A 88 -27.65 23.65 8.07
CA GLN A 88 -26.90 23.04 6.97
C GLN A 88 -27.70 21.94 6.27
N ARG A 89 -27.95 22.12 4.97
CA ARG A 89 -28.39 21.04 4.08
C ARG A 89 -27.18 20.21 3.67
N GLN A 90 -27.09 18.97 4.13
CA GLN A 90 -26.25 17.97 3.49
C GLN A 90 -27.01 17.47 2.26
N SER A 91 -26.42 17.61 1.08
CA SER A 91 -27.11 17.39 -0.20
C SER A 91 -26.94 15.97 -0.72
N ASP A 92 -27.87 15.08 -0.38
CA ASP A 92 -27.95 13.73 -0.98
C ASP A 92 -28.36 13.83 -2.46
N SER A 93 -27.44 13.48 -3.36
CA SER A 93 -27.61 13.54 -4.82
C SER A 93 -28.35 12.32 -5.38
N THR A 94 -29.55 12.03 -4.87
CA THR A 94 -30.36 10.90 -5.36
C THR A 94 -31.03 11.15 -6.71
N LYS A 95 -30.90 10.15 -7.59
CA LYS A 95 -31.25 10.13 -9.02
C LYS A 95 -32.69 10.58 -9.33
N SER A 96 -32.89 11.11 -10.55
CA SER A 96 -34.20 11.51 -11.06
C SER A 96 -35.20 10.35 -11.01
N GLY A 97 -36.32 10.58 -10.32
CA GLY A 97 -37.42 9.61 -10.18
C GLY A 97 -38.75 10.34 -10.01
N SER A 98 -39.80 9.84 -10.65
CA SER A 98 -41.12 10.49 -10.68
C SER A 98 -41.71 10.65 -9.28
N ALA A 99 -42.63 11.61 -9.10
CA ALA A 99 -43.26 11.86 -7.81
C ALA A 99 -44.01 10.64 -7.25
N ARG A 100 -44.43 9.70 -8.13
CA ARG A 100 -45.11 8.45 -7.75
C ARG A 100 -44.17 7.47 -7.05
N SER A 101 -42.96 7.23 -7.58
CA SER A 101 -41.99 6.30 -6.95
C SER A 101 -41.46 6.82 -5.62
N ARG A 102 -41.18 8.14 -5.50
CA ARG A 102 -40.83 8.77 -4.21
C ARG A 102 -41.94 8.62 -3.16
N ARG A 103 -43.22 8.63 -3.58
CA ARG A 103 -44.36 8.40 -2.68
C ARG A 103 -44.52 6.92 -2.29
N GLN A 104 -44.12 5.98 -3.16
CA GLN A 104 -44.07 4.53 -2.87
C GLN A 104 -42.91 4.17 -1.93
N ASN A 105 -41.67 4.62 -2.18
CA ASN A 105 -40.53 4.34 -1.29
C ASN A 105 -40.77 4.89 0.12
N ARG A 106 -41.36 6.09 0.25
CA ARG A 106 -41.73 6.65 1.56
C ARG A 106 -42.92 5.95 2.23
N ARG A 107 -43.63 5.06 1.52
CA ARG A 107 -44.66 4.16 2.07
C ARG A 107 -44.02 2.85 2.54
N ALA A 108 -43.20 2.21 1.70
CA ALA A 108 -42.42 1.03 2.07
C ALA A 108 -41.55 1.27 3.32
N LEU A 109 -40.80 2.38 3.38
CA LEU A 109 -40.01 2.75 4.57
C LEU A 109 -40.86 2.96 5.84
N ARG A 110 -42.15 3.32 5.72
CA ARG A 110 -43.08 3.40 6.85
C ARG A 110 -43.67 2.04 7.24
N GLU A 111 -43.84 1.15 6.27
CA GLU A 111 -44.33 -0.21 6.50
C GLU A 111 -43.23 -1.08 7.11
N ASP A 112 -41.97 -0.94 6.69
CA ASP A 112 -40.83 -1.61 7.34
C ASP A 112 -40.49 -1.02 8.71
N ALA A 113 -40.63 0.31 8.90
CA ALA A 113 -40.55 0.91 10.23
C ALA A 113 -41.66 0.40 11.17
N ARG A 114 -42.88 0.17 10.64
CA ARG A 114 -43.97 -0.49 11.39
C ARG A 114 -43.64 -1.95 11.69
N ARG A 115 -43.15 -2.73 10.73
CA ARG A 115 -42.75 -4.14 10.93
C ARG A 115 -41.69 -4.29 12.02
N ARG A 116 -40.67 -3.42 11.99
CA ARG A 116 -39.66 -3.35 13.06
C ARG A 116 -40.31 -2.97 14.39
N ALA A 117 -41.10 -1.90 14.45
CA ALA A 117 -41.80 -1.50 15.68
C ALA A 117 -42.76 -2.58 16.23
N THR A 118 -43.38 -3.43 15.40
CA THR A 118 -44.18 -4.58 15.86
C THR A 118 -43.33 -5.76 16.32
N PHE A 119 -42.21 -6.06 15.65
CA PHE A 119 -41.25 -7.05 16.13
C PHE A 119 -40.62 -6.61 17.46
N ASP A 120 -40.30 -5.32 17.56
CA ASP A 120 -39.77 -4.66 18.75
C ASP A 120 -40.80 -4.47 19.87
N ALA A 121 -42.07 -4.82 19.63
CA ALA A 121 -43.13 -4.90 20.63
C ALA A 121 -43.45 -6.34 21.09
N LEU A 122 -42.88 -7.38 20.48
CA LEU A 122 -43.10 -8.77 20.90
C LEU A 122 -42.41 -9.06 22.26
N PRO A 123 -42.99 -9.92 23.12
CA PRO A 123 -42.31 -10.43 24.31
C PRO A 123 -40.97 -11.09 23.98
N GLN A 124 -39.99 -10.97 24.88
CA GLN A 124 -38.61 -11.38 24.61
C GLN A 124 -38.50 -12.89 24.29
N GLU A 125 -39.19 -13.74 25.05
CA GLU A 125 -39.26 -15.19 24.82
C GLU A 125 -39.73 -15.57 23.41
N GLN A 126 -40.65 -14.79 22.83
CA GLN A 126 -41.14 -15.02 21.45
C GLN A 126 -40.12 -14.58 20.39
N ARG A 127 -39.24 -13.63 20.68
CA ARG A 127 -38.14 -13.26 19.76
C ARG A 127 -37.03 -14.31 19.80
N ASP A 128 -36.65 -14.74 20.99
CA ASP A 128 -35.57 -15.72 21.19
C ASP A 128 -35.95 -17.09 20.60
N SER A 129 -37.25 -17.46 20.68
CA SER A 129 -37.81 -18.64 20.02
C SER A 129 -37.54 -18.66 18.50
N VAL A 130 -37.64 -17.52 17.81
CA VAL A 130 -37.40 -17.41 16.36
C VAL A 130 -35.93 -17.62 16.00
N PHE A 131 -34.99 -17.27 16.88
CA PHE A 131 -33.56 -17.52 16.67
C PHE A 131 -33.14 -18.96 17.02
N SER A 132 -33.82 -19.61 17.97
CA SER A 132 -33.49 -20.99 18.39
C SER A 132 -33.73 -22.06 17.31
N ALA A 133 -34.58 -21.79 16.31
CA ALA A 133 -35.00 -22.74 15.29
C ALA A 133 -33.90 -23.15 14.27
N HIS A 134 -32.74 -22.47 14.24
CA HIS A 134 -31.75 -22.61 13.17
C HIS A 134 -30.42 -23.28 13.54
N LEU A 135 -30.25 -23.81 14.76
CA LEU A 135 -28.92 -24.14 15.29
C LEU A 135 -28.70 -25.58 15.80
N ASN A 136 -29.56 -26.56 15.47
CA ASN A 136 -29.38 -27.96 15.90
C ASN A 136 -29.64 -28.99 14.79
N SER A 137 -28.58 -29.39 14.06
CA SER A 137 -28.60 -30.62 13.24
C SER A 137 -27.20 -31.14 12.84
N LYS A 138 -26.33 -31.52 13.81
CA LYS A 138 -25.29 -32.57 13.62
C LYS A 138 -24.48 -32.94 14.88
N LEU A 139 -24.84 -34.07 15.48
CA LEU A 139 -23.97 -35.16 15.99
C LEU A 139 -24.95 -36.32 16.23
N ASP A 140 -24.94 -37.37 15.41
CA ASP A 140 -24.03 -38.53 15.45
C ASP A 140 -24.32 -39.47 16.64
N SER A 141 -24.48 -40.77 16.35
CA SER A 141 -25.09 -41.72 17.29
C SER A 141 -24.57 -43.14 17.09
N LEU A 142 -23.53 -43.50 17.85
CA LEU A 142 -23.16 -44.87 18.16
C LEU A 142 -23.60 -45.18 19.59
N GLY A 143 -24.49 -46.16 19.77
CA GLY A 143 -25.00 -46.58 21.07
C GLY A 143 -25.84 -47.85 20.92
N ARG A 144 -25.49 -48.90 21.66
CA ARG A 144 -26.07 -50.24 21.57
C ARG A 144 -26.18 -50.81 22.99
N GLN A 145 -27.20 -51.66 23.23
CA GLN A 145 -27.35 -52.50 24.43
C GLN A 145 -27.61 -51.76 25.77
N THR A 146 -28.24 -52.35 26.81
CA THR A 146 -29.35 -53.34 26.91
C THR A 146 -29.81 -53.36 28.38
N ASP A 147 -31.12 -53.34 28.63
CA ASP A 147 -31.86 -54.13 29.64
C ASP A 147 -33.34 -53.71 29.54
N SER A 148 -34.37 -54.55 29.44
CA SER A 148 -34.75 -55.85 30.04
C SER A 148 -35.70 -55.71 31.25
N LEU A 149 -36.89 -56.30 31.11
CA LEU A 149 -37.53 -57.17 32.11
C LEU A 149 -38.83 -57.75 31.53
N ASN A 150 -38.91 -59.08 31.48
CA ASN A 150 -40.11 -59.82 31.06
C ASN A 150 -41.03 -60.09 32.26
N ARG A 151 -42.34 -60.19 32.03
CA ARG A 151 -43.17 -61.17 32.74
C ARG A 151 -44.44 -61.56 31.96
N SER A 152 -44.70 -62.88 31.89
CA SER A 152 -45.99 -63.60 31.68
C SER A 152 -47.11 -62.93 30.86
N ALA A 153 -47.58 -63.48 29.74
CA ALA A 153 -48.32 -64.77 29.60
C ALA A 153 -49.63 -64.79 30.43
N ASP A 154 -50.78 -65.32 29.96
CA ASP A 154 -51.07 -66.22 28.83
C ASP A 154 -52.55 -66.00 28.39
N THR A 155 -52.97 -66.02 27.11
CA THR A 155 -53.43 -67.23 26.38
C THR A 155 -54.09 -66.88 25.02
N LEU A 156 -54.32 -67.91 24.18
CA LEU A 156 -55.21 -67.97 23.00
C LEU A 156 -54.77 -67.26 21.69
N GLN A 157 -55.39 -67.71 20.58
CA GLN A 157 -54.81 -67.67 19.22
C GLN A 157 -55.40 -66.61 18.28
N ARG A 158 -54.67 -66.41 17.16
CA ARG A 158 -55.07 -65.80 15.88
C ARG A 158 -56.59 -65.66 15.63
N ASP A 159 -57.00 -64.48 15.17
CA ASP A 159 -57.21 -64.31 13.73
C ASP A 159 -56.86 -62.89 13.21
N THR A 160 -56.98 -62.65 11.90
CA THR A 160 -56.07 -61.80 11.14
C THR A 160 -56.79 -60.67 10.41
N VAL A 161 -57.36 -59.71 11.15
CA VAL A 161 -57.94 -58.50 10.56
C VAL A 161 -57.07 -57.27 10.83
N LYS A 162 -55.99 -57.13 10.06
CA LYS A 162 -55.35 -55.80 9.90
C LYS A 162 -56.35 -54.87 9.23
N LYS A 163 -56.92 -53.95 10.00
CA LYS A 163 -57.75 -52.84 9.51
C LYS A 163 -57.00 -52.18 8.34
N GLN A 164 -57.54 -52.24 7.13
CA GLN A 164 -56.90 -51.64 5.97
C GLN A 164 -56.71 -50.15 6.24
N ARG A 165 -55.46 -49.68 6.22
CA ARG A 165 -55.20 -48.24 6.05
C ARG A 165 -55.75 -47.87 4.68
N ALA A 166 -56.47 -46.76 4.59
CA ALA A 166 -56.87 -46.20 3.31
C ALA A 166 -55.64 -46.08 2.39
N PRO A 167 -55.78 -46.32 1.08
CA PRO A 167 -54.66 -46.17 0.15
C PRO A 167 -54.09 -44.76 0.31
N GLY A 168 -52.79 -44.68 0.62
CA GLY A 168 -52.09 -43.40 0.72
C GLY A 168 -52.18 -42.65 -0.60
N ALA A 169 -52.15 -41.32 -0.54
CA ALA A 169 -52.12 -40.50 -1.74
C ALA A 169 -50.97 -40.97 -2.65
N PHE A 170 -51.25 -41.05 -3.96
CA PHE A 170 -50.29 -41.64 -4.91
C PHE A 170 -49.00 -40.81 -5.03
N LEU A 171 -49.08 -39.53 -4.67
CA LEU A 171 -48.03 -38.54 -4.55
C LEU A 171 -48.17 -37.89 -3.16
N ASP A 172 -47.06 -37.45 -2.56
CA ASP A 172 -47.09 -36.84 -1.22
C ASP A 172 -47.78 -35.46 -1.23
N ASP A 173 -47.71 -34.76 -2.36
CA ASP A 173 -48.29 -33.44 -2.63
C ASP A 173 -49.02 -33.42 -3.99
N PRO A 174 -49.94 -32.47 -4.23
CA PRO A 174 -50.51 -32.28 -5.56
C PRO A 174 -49.46 -31.74 -6.54
N ILE A 175 -49.29 -32.41 -7.70
CA ILE A 175 -48.62 -31.80 -8.85
C ILE A 175 -49.54 -30.68 -9.38
N SER A 176 -49.00 -29.46 -9.42
CA SER A 176 -49.67 -28.29 -10.00
C SER A 176 -49.01 -27.92 -11.32
N GLY A 177 -49.71 -27.21 -12.21
CA GLY A 177 -49.10 -26.78 -13.47
C GLY A 177 -50.00 -26.00 -14.41
N LYS A 178 -49.42 -25.65 -15.57
CA LYS A 178 -50.05 -25.00 -16.71
C LYS A 178 -49.56 -25.67 -17.99
N ASN A 179 -50.38 -25.64 -19.03
CA ASN A 179 -50.04 -26.10 -20.38
C ASN A 179 -50.75 -25.18 -21.38
N THR A 180 -50.12 -24.90 -22.54
CA THR A 180 -50.67 -23.95 -23.52
C THR A 180 -51.52 -24.62 -24.59
N ASP A 181 -51.28 -25.91 -24.88
CA ASP A 181 -51.97 -26.69 -25.90
C ASP A 181 -52.73 -27.87 -25.26
N SER A 182 -52.09 -29.03 -25.13
CA SER A 182 -52.78 -30.30 -24.88
C SER A 182 -52.23 -31.06 -23.68
N LEU A 183 -53.13 -31.66 -22.91
CA LEU A 183 -52.82 -32.55 -21.79
C LEU A 183 -53.66 -33.82 -21.92
N VAL A 184 -53.00 -34.97 -22.11
CA VAL A 184 -53.64 -36.26 -22.42
C VAL A 184 -53.39 -37.26 -21.29
N TYR A 185 -54.47 -37.77 -20.71
CA TYR A 185 -54.45 -38.83 -19.70
C TYR A 185 -54.66 -40.20 -20.34
N ASP A 186 -53.60 -41.01 -20.45
CA ASP A 186 -53.75 -42.44 -20.70
C ASP A 186 -53.98 -43.16 -19.37
N VAL A 187 -55.26 -43.38 -19.04
CA VAL A 187 -55.68 -44.04 -17.81
C VAL A 187 -55.31 -45.54 -17.79
N ARG A 188 -55.15 -46.19 -18.95
CA ARG A 188 -54.82 -47.63 -19.04
C ARG A 188 -53.36 -47.86 -18.69
N ASN A 189 -52.46 -47.09 -19.30
CA ASN A 189 -51.02 -47.16 -19.02
C ASN A 189 -50.60 -46.30 -17.79
N LYS A 190 -51.52 -45.48 -17.26
CA LYS A 190 -51.31 -44.48 -16.20
C LYS A 190 -50.20 -43.49 -16.53
N MET A 191 -50.29 -42.93 -17.74
CA MET A 191 -49.36 -41.94 -18.28
C MET A 191 -50.09 -40.61 -18.44
N VAL A 192 -49.41 -39.50 -18.13
CA VAL A 192 -49.88 -38.14 -18.44
C VAL A 192 -48.91 -37.52 -19.42
N TYR A 193 -49.43 -37.06 -20.56
CA TYR A 193 -48.66 -36.39 -21.59
C TYR A 193 -49.05 -34.92 -21.65
N ILE A 194 -48.07 -34.03 -21.71
CA ILE A 194 -48.25 -32.57 -21.80
C ILE A 194 -47.47 -32.08 -23.01
N TYR A 195 -48.15 -31.35 -23.89
CA TYR A 195 -47.64 -30.85 -25.16
C TYR A 195 -47.70 -29.31 -25.22
N ASN A 196 -46.66 -28.73 -25.81
CA ASN A 196 -46.39 -27.30 -26.02
C ASN A 196 -46.47 -26.45 -24.74
N GLN A 197 -45.29 -26.02 -24.25
CA GLN A 197 -45.12 -25.14 -23.09
C GLN A 197 -45.86 -25.62 -21.84
N GLY A 198 -45.52 -26.83 -21.38
CA GLY A 198 -45.87 -27.26 -20.03
C GLY A 198 -45.00 -26.55 -18.98
N ASP A 199 -45.60 -26.16 -17.87
CA ASP A 199 -44.97 -25.64 -16.64
C ASP A 199 -45.54 -26.44 -15.47
N ILE A 200 -44.72 -27.27 -14.82
CA ILE A 200 -45.14 -28.21 -13.76
C ILE A 200 -44.41 -27.85 -12.47
N SER A 201 -45.14 -27.63 -11.38
CA SER A 201 -44.59 -27.38 -10.04
C SER A 201 -45.01 -28.46 -9.05
N TYR A 202 -44.02 -29.07 -8.38
CA TYR A 202 -44.18 -30.08 -7.33
C TYR A 202 -43.21 -29.78 -6.18
N GLN A 203 -43.74 -29.60 -4.96
CA GLN A 203 -42.96 -29.17 -3.80
C GLN A 203 -42.08 -27.94 -4.12
N ASN A 204 -40.75 -28.04 -3.93
CA ASN A 204 -39.78 -26.97 -4.19
C ASN A 204 -39.14 -27.06 -5.60
N SER A 205 -39.74 -27.82 -6.51
CA SER A 205 -39.28 -28.03 -7.88
C SER A 205 -40.29 -27.52 -8.91
N ASN A 206 -39.81 -26.82 -9.94
CA ASN A 206 -40.60 -26.48 -11.12
C ASN A 206 -39.84 -26.88 -12.40
N LEU A 207 -40.54 -27.55 -13.32
CA LEU A 207 -40.03 -28.03 -14.60
C LEU A 207 -40.87 -27.43 -15.75
N LYS A 208 -40.22 -26.79 -16.70
CA LYS A 208 -40.83 -26.31 -17.95
C LYS A 208 -40.24 -27.02 -19.15
N ALA A 209 -41.07 -27.45 -20.10
CA ALA A 209 -40.63 -28.07 -21.36
C ALA A 209 -41.74 -28.07 -22.41
N ASP A 210 -41.37 -28.26 -23.68
CA ASP A 210 -42.33 -28.40 -24.79
C ASP A 210 -43.05 -29.75 -24.79
N TYR A 211 -42.40 -30.79 -24.29
CA TYR A 211 -43.01 -32.10 -24.10
C TYR A 211 -42.66 -32.65 -22.73
N MET A 212 -43.67 -33.12 -22.00
CA MET A 212 -43.49 -33.86 -20.75
C MET A 212 -44.36 -35.11 -20.71
N GLN A 213 -43.80 -36.19 -20.19
CA GLN A 213 -44.41 -37.49 -20.01
C GLN A 213 -44.23 -37.92 -18.55
N ILE A 214 -45.31 -37.92 -17.78
CA ILE A 214 -45.34 -38.40 -16.40
C ILE A 214 -45.84 -39.84 -16.40
N ASN A 215 -44.96 -40.79 -16.09
CA ASN A 215 -45.37 -42.14 -15.75
C ASN A 215 -45.74 -42.18 -14.26
N MET A 216 -47.02 -42.42 -13.96
CA MET A 216 -47.46 -42.47 -12.57
C MET A 216 -46.90 -43.72 -11.87
N ASN A 217 -47.09 -44.92 -12.43
CA ASN A 217 -46.70 -46.20 -11.79
C ASN A 217 -45.29 -46.22 -11.18
N ASN A 218 -44.29 -45.64 -11.86
CA ASN A 218 -42.91 -45.57 -11.39
C ASN A 218 -42.46 -44.15 -10.97
N LYS A 219 -43.39 -43.18 -10.97
CA LYS A 219 -43.20 -41.77 -10.61
C LYS A 219 -42.01 -41.11 -11.34
N MET A 220 -41.87 -41.42 -12.62
CA MET A 220 -40.89 -40.81 -13.52
C MET A 220 -41.52 -39.66 -14.31
N ILE A 221 -40.89 -38.48 -14.26
CA ILE A 221 -41.12 -37.40 -15.21
C ILE A 221 -40.02 -37.45 -16.27
N TYR A 222 -40.40 -37.60 -17.53
CA TYR A 222 -39.50 -37.46 -18.69
C TYR A 222 -39.88 -36.19 -19.46
N ALA A 223 -38.89 -35.37 -19.84
CA ALA A 223 -39.12 -34.13 -20.56
C ALA A 223 -38.02 -33.83 -21.58
N TYR A 224 -38.38 -33.20 -22.69
CA TYR A 224 -37.45 -32.77 -23.74
C TYR A 224 -37.95 -31.50 -24.47
N GLY A 225 -37.02 -30.83 -25.16
CA GLY A 225 -37.27 -29.62 -25.95
C GLY A 225 -37.62 -29.91 -27.42
N LYS A 226 -38.37 -29.03 -28.07
CA LYS A 226 -38.78 -29.23 -29.47
C LYS A 226 -37.55 -29.18 -30.43
N PRO A 227 -37.29 -30.23 -31.21
CA PRO A 227 -36.32 -30.18 -32.31
C PRO A 227 -36.90 -29.41 -33.51
N ASP A 228 -36.04 -28.76 -34.30
CA ASP A 228 -36.45 -28.25 -35.61
C ASP A 228 -36.39 -29.35 -36.68
N SER A 229 -37.26 -29.23 -37.68
CA SER A 229 -37.33 -30.09 -38.86
C SER A 229 -36.70 -29.44 -40.11
N LEU A 230 -36.22 -28.20 -40.01
CA LEU A 230 -35.36 -27.56 -41.01
C LEU A 230 -34.07 -27.02 -40.35
N GLU A 231 -32.99 -26.94 -41.13
CA GLU A 231 -31.69 -26.33 -40.78
C GLU A 231 -30.96 -26.81 -39.50
N GLY A 232 -31.01 -28.12 -39.19
CA GLY A 232 -29.88 -28.83 -38.55
C GLY A 232 -29.48 -28.45 -37.11
N LYS A 233 -30.16 -27.50 -36.46
CA LYS A 233 -29.96 -27.16 -35.05
C LYS A 233 -30.85 -28.08 -34.18
N PRO A 234 -30.29 -28.77 -33.17
CA PRO A 234 -30.97 -29.92 -32.59
C PRO A 234 -32.21 -29.58 -31.75
N ILE A 235 -32.30 -28.39 -31.15
CA ILE A 235 -33.39 -27.98 -30.23
C ILE A 235 -33.65 -26.47 -30.37
N ILE A 236 -34.92 -26.05 -30.45
CA ILE A 236 -35.35 -24.64 -30.46
C ILE A 236 -35.52 -24.09 -29.04
N THR A 237 -35.96 -24.92 -28.09
CA THR A 237 -36.27 -24.49 -26.71
C THR A 237 -35.87 -25.59 -25.72
N GLN A 238 -34.90 -25.30 -24.84
CA GLN A 238 -34.42 -26.25 -23.83
C GLN A 238 -35.33 -26.26 -22.59
N PRO A 239 -35.69 -27.45 -22.07
CA PRO A 239 -36.26 -27.62 -20.74
C PRO A 239 -35.53 -26.82 -19.64
N GLU A 240 -36.31 -26.13 -18.81
CA GLU A 240 -35.84 -25.40 -17.64
C GLU A 240 -36.31 -26.13 -16.37
N PHE A 241 -35.37 -26.65 -15.58
CA PHE A 241 -35.66 -27.24 -14.27
C PHE A 241 -35.13 -26.31 -13.17
N THR A 242 -35.98 -26.00 -12.21
CA THR A 242 -35.65 -25.17 -11.05
C THR A 242 -35.89 -25.98 -9.77
N GLU A 243 -34.94 -25.93 -8.84
CA GLU A 243 -35.04 -26.61 -7.55
C GLU A 243 -34.45 -25.72 -6.45
N GLY A 244 -35.31 -25.22 -5.55
CA GLY A 244 -34.92 -24.25 -4.53
C GLY A 244 -34.43 -22.93 -5.15
N SER A 245 -33.11 -22.72 -5.18
CA SER A 245 -32.46 -21.51 -5.71
C SER A 245 -31.59 -21.77 -6.95
N ALA A 246 -31.61 -22.97 -7.51
CA ALA A 246 -30.81 -23.35 -8.67
C ALA A 246 -31.69 -23.56 -9.91
N THR A 247 -31.29 -22.96 -11.03
CA THR A 247 -31.91 -23.14 -12.35
C THR A 247 -30.96 -23.92 -13.25
N TYR A 248 -31.49 -24.92 -13.94
CA TYR A 248 -30.80 -25.79 -14.88
C TYR A 248 -31.48 -25.69 -16.24
N LYS A 249 -30.71 -25.52 -17.32
CA LYS A 249 -31.18 -25.68 -18.71
C LYS A 249 -30.57 -26.94 -19.29
N MET A 250 -31.39 -27.77 -19.94
CA MET A 250 -30.93 -29.03 -20.48
C MET A 250 -31.74 -29.52 -21.68
N ASP A 251 -31.16 -30.41 -22.47
CA ASP A 251 -31.79 -30.97 -23.67
C ASP A 251 -32.88 -31.99 -23.33
N THR A 252 -32.60 -32.88 -22.37
CA THR A 252 -33.55 -33.89 -21.86
C THR A 252 -33.34 -34.15 -20.37
N ILE A 253 -34.44 -34.38 -19.62
CA ILE A 253 -34.41 -34.76 -18.21
C ILE A 253 -35.33 -35.96 -17.95
N SER A 254 -34.85 -36.88 -17.11
CA SER A 254 -35.59 -38.00 -16.53
C SER A 254 -35.47 -37.91 -15.01
N TYR A 255 -36.52 -37.47 -14.32
CA TYR A 255 -36.53 -37.28 -12.86
C TYR A 255 -37.44 -38.30 -12.19
N ASN A 256 -36.98 -38.90 -11.08
CA ASN A 256 -37.77 -39.82 -10.27
C ASN A 256 -38.17 -39.15 -8.95
N LEU A 257 -39.48 -39.00 -8.71
CA LEU A 257 -39.99 -38.25 -7.56
C LEU A 257 -39.64 -38.89 -6.21
N ASP A 258 -39.78 -40.22 -6.08
CA ASP A 258 -39.52 -40.94 -4.82
C ASP A 258 -38.02 -40.96 -4.45
N SER A 259 -37.16 -41.34 -5.40
CA SER A 259 -35.73 -41.47 -5.12
C SER A 259 -34.94 -40.18 -5.31
N LYS A 260 -35.57 -39.09 -5.79
CA LYS A 260 -34.99 -37.77 -6.07
C LYS A 260 -33.75 -37.79 -6.96
N LYS A 261 -33.62 -38.84 -7.78
CA LYS A 261 -32.54 -39.02 -8.77
C LYS A 261 -32.97 -38.42 -10.10
N ALA A 262 -32.06 -37.69 -10.74
CA ALA A 262 -32.22 -37.22 -12.12
C ALA A 262 -31.17 -37.86 -13.03
N LYS A 263 -31.57 -38.26 -14.24
CA LYS A 263 -30.66 -38.41 -15.38
C LYS A 263 -30.97 -37.27 -16.36
N ILE A 264 -29.95 -36.52 -16.72
CA ILE A 264 -30.02 -35.33 -17.57
C ILE A 264 -29.04 -35.53 -18.72
N LYS A 265 -29.40 -35.11 -19.95
CA LYS A 265 -28.45 -34.98 -21.06
C LYS A 265 -28.28 -33.52 -21.43
N GLY A 266 -27.06 -33.13 -21.81
CA GLY A 266 -26.72 -31.81 -22.31
C GLY A 266 -27.15 -30.71 -21.36
N VAL A 267 -26.45 -30.55 -20.23
CA VAL A 267 -26.75 -29.52 -19.21
C VAL A 267 -25.56 -28.60 -19.00
N ALA A 268 -25.80 -27.29 -19.06
CA ALA A 268 -24.84 -26.27 -18.66
C ALA A 268 -25.13 -25.80 -17.23
N THR A 269 -24.12 -25.79 -16.35
CA THR A 269 -24.25 -25.36 -14.95
C THR A 269 -23.12 -24.42 -14.57
N GLN A 270 -23.45 -23.24 -14.04
CA GLN A 270 -22.45 -22.30 -13.52
C GLN A 270 -22.12 -22.66 -12.07
N GLN A 271 -20.83 -22.74 -11.72
CA GLN A 271 -20.34 -22.94 -10.35
C GLN A 271 -19.10 -22.07 -10.12
N GLY A 272 -19.24 -21.06 -9.24
CA GLY A 272 -18.20 -20.05 -9.07
C GLY A 272 -18.01 -19.22 -10.34
N GLU A 273 -16.75 -19.03 -10.74
CA GLU A 273 -16.36 -18.34 -11.99
C GLU A 273 -16.40 -19.26 -13.23
N GLY A 274 -16.81 -20.53 -13.08
CA GLY A 274 -16.73 -21.54 -14.14
C GLY A 274 -18.08 -22.10 -14.59
N TRP A 275 -18.14 -22.50 -15.85
CA TRP A 275 -19.22 -23.27 -16.46
C TRP A 275 -18.80 -24.74 -16.57
N LEU A 276 -19.59 -25.62 -15.96
CA LEU A 276 -19.48 -27.07 -16.11
C LEU A 276 -20.64 -27.56 -16.98
N ILE A 277 -20.29 -28.05 -18.16
CA ILE A 277 -21.20 -28.53 -19.19
C ILE A 277 -21.09 -30.06 -19.23
N GLY A 278 -22.19 -30.79 -19.05
CA GLY A 278 -22.19 -32.25 -18.98
C GLY A 278 -23.03 -32.90 -20.08
N GLY A 279 -22.43 -33.77 -20.88
CA GLY A 279 -23.13 -34.54 -21.91
C GLY A 279 -24.11 -35.57 -21.32
N SER A 280 -23.68 -36.33 -20.31
CA SER A 280 -24.49 -37.30 -19.56
C SER A 280 -24.32 -37.01 -18.06
N VAL A 281 -25.41 -36.63 -17.37
CA VAL A 281 -25.36 -36.18 -15.97
C VAL A 281 -26.35 -36.94 -15.11
N LYS A 282 -25.91 -37.35 -13.91
CA LYS A 282 -26.67 -38.12 -12.93
C LYS A 282 -26.63 -37.45 -11.56
N LYS A 283 -27.75 -36.82 -11.18
CA LYS A 283 -27.99 -36.30 -9.83
C LYS A 283 -28.38 -37.44 -8.88
N MET A 284 -27.76 -37.44 -7.71
CA MET A 284 -27.99 -38.39 -6.62
C MET A 284 -28.85 -37.75 -5.51
N PRO A 285 -29.43 -38.55 -4.58
CA PRO A 285 -30.34 -38.03 -3.55
C PRO A 285 -29.66 -37.11 -2.52
N ASP A 286 -28.33 -37.16 -2.43
CA ASP A 286 -27.48 -36.33 -1.56
C ASP A 286 -27.03 -35.03 -2.26
N ASN A 287 -27.67 -34.66 -3.38
CA ASN A 287 -27.27 -33.59 -4.30
C ASN A 287 -25.87 -33.74 -4.92
N THR A 288 -25.20 -34.90 -4.82
CA THR A 288 -23.98 -35.13 -5.61
C THR A 288 -24.31 -35.33 -7.08
N VAL A 289 -23.49 -34.75 -7.95
CA VAL A 289 -23.70 -34.75 -9.39
C VAL A 289 -22.54 -35.48 -10.04
N ASN A 290 -22.84 -36.56 -10.76
CA ASN A 290 -21.85 -37.32 -11.52
C ASN A 290 -22.04 -36.96 -13.00
N ILE A 291 -20.95 -36.61 -13.68
CA ILE A 291 -20.92 -36.19 -15.08
C ILE A 291 -20.04 -37.16 -15.85
N GLU A 292 -20.47 -37.49 -17.06
CA GLU A 292 -19.80 -38.33 -18.04
C GLU A 292 -19.73 -37.55 -19.35
N HIS A 293 -18.52 -37.44 -19.92
CA HIS A 293 -18.17 -36.47 -20.97
C HIS A 293 -18.54 -35.04 -20.57
N GLY A 294 -17.79 -34.49 -19.61
CA GLY A 294 -17.95 -33.12 -19.13
C GLY A 294 -16.91 -32.17 -19.74
N LYS A 295 -17.31 -30.95 -20.11
CA LYS A 295 -16.42 -29.82 -20.38
C LYS A 295 -16.45 -28.89 -19.16
N TYR A 296 -15.29 -28.44 -18.67
CA TYR A 296 -15.19 -27.34 -17.71
C TYR A 296 -14.47 -26.16 -18.34
N THR A 297 -15.04 -24.96 -18.27
CA THR A 297 -14.49 -23.74 -18.86
C THR A 297 -14.78 -22.54 -17.97
N THR A 298 -14.01 -21.47 -18.11
CA THR A 298 -14.34 -20.14 -17.55
C THR A 298 -14.59 -19.14 -18.68
N CYS A 299 -15.12 -19.64 -19.80
CA CYS A 299 -15.63 -18.89 -20.93
C CYS A 299 -17.15 -18.76 -20.81
N ASP A 300 -17.68 -17.55 -20.94
CA ASP A 300 -19.12 -17.29 -20.88
C ASP A 300 -19.87 -17.71 -22.16
N GLU A 301 -19.15 -17.93 -23.26
CA GLU A 301 -19.67 -18.60 -24.45
C GLU A 301 -19.63 -20.12 -24.22
N THR A 302 -20.77 -20.69 -23.80
CA THR A 302 -20.90 -22.12 -23.44
C THR A 302 -20.88 -23.07 -24.64
N ASP A 303 -21.29 -22.59 -25.80
CA ASP A 303 -21.59 -23.45 -26.96
C ASP A 303 -20.30 -23.79 -27.72
N HIS A 304 -19.46 -22.77 -27.93
CA HIS A 304 -18.09 -22.88 -28.45
C HIS A 304 -17.11 -22.14 -27.53
N PRO A 305 -16.75 -22.72 -26.37
CA PRO A 305 -15.82 -22.09 -25.45
C PRO A 305 -14.39 -22.17 -25.98
N HIS A 306 -13.74 -21.00 -26.14
CA HIS A 306 -12.35 -20.82 -26.60
C HIS A 306 -11.35 -21.82 -25.98
N PHE A 307 -11.58 -22.24 -24.73
CA PHE A 307 -10.85 -23.34 -24.10
C PHE A 307 -11.77 -24.12 -23.15
N TYR A 308 -11.49 -25.41 -22.96
CA TYR A 308 -12.14 -26.21 -21.93
C TYR A 308 -11.29 -27.41 -21.50
N LEU A 309 -11.41 -27.81 -20.24
CA LEU A 309 -10.93 -29.09 -19.74
C LEU A 309 -11.96 -30.17 -20.10
N ALA A 310 -11.61 -31.06 -21.02
CA ALA A 310 -12.42 -32.21 -21.40
C ALA A 310 -12.21 -33.35 -20.40
N MET A 311 -13.19 -33.57 -19.53
CA MET A 311 -13.19 -34.57 -18.47
C MET A 311 -13.96 -35.82 -18.92
N THR A 312 -13.29 -36.98 -18.94
CA THR A 312 -13.96 -38.27 -19.25
C THR A 312 -15.12 -38.55 -18.28
N LYS A 313 -14.86 -38.40 -16.97
CA LYS A 313 -15.84 -38.52 -15.87
C LYS A 313 -15.52 -37.49 -14.80
N ALA A 314 -16.54 -36.95 -14.13
CA ALA A 314 -16.39 -36.06 -12.99
C ALA A 314 -17.47 -36.32 -11.92
N LYS A 315 -17.15 -36.03 -10.66
CA LYS A 315 -18.05 -36.07 -9.53
C LYS A 315 -17.97 -34.77 -8.74
N VAL A 316 -19.03 -33.98 -8.82
CA VAL A 316 -19.20 -32.73 -8.09
C VAL A 316 -19.92 -33.01 -6.77
N ILE A 317 -19.34 -32.54 -5.68
CA ILE A 317 -19.94 -32.52 -4.34
C ILE A 317 -20.13 -31.04 -3.95
N PRO A 318 -21.35 -30.48 -4.06
CA PRO A 318 -21.62 -29.07 -3.83
C PRO A 318 -21.08 -28.57 -2.48
N GLY A 319 -20.48 -27.37 -2.48
CA GLY A 319 -19.88 -26.75 -1.29
C GLY A 319 -18.68 -27.49 -0.70
N LYS A 320 -18.05 -28.40 -1.45
CA LYS A 320 -16.86 -29.16 -1.02
C LYS A 320 -15.79 -29.28 -2.09
N LYS A 321 -16.03 -30.10 -3.12
CA LYS A 321 -15.01 -30.47 -4.12
C LYS A 321 -15.59 -31.02 -5.43
N VAL A 322 -14.85 -30.84 -6.51
CA VAL A 322 -14.97 -31.63 -7.74
C VAL A 322 -13.82 -32.64 -7.78
N ILE A 323 -14.12 -33.87 -8.18
CA ILE A 323 -13.13 -34.90 -8.52
C ILE A 323 -13.32 -35.22 -10.01
N THR A 324 -12.26 -35.24 -10.80
CA THR A 324 -12.29 -35.64 -12.21
C THR A 324 -11.45 -36.90 -12.39
N GLY A 325 -11.89 -37.82 -13.25
CA GLY A 325 -11.00 -38.81 -13.84
C GLY A 325 -10.06 -38.15 -14.86
N PRO A 326 -9.49 -38.94 -15.80
CA PRO A 326 -8.63 -38.44 -16.85
C PRO A 326 -9.28 -37.27 -17.61
N ALA A 327 -8.57 -36.15 -17.66
CA ALA A 327 -9.05 -34.91 -18.23
C ALA A 327 -7.92 -34.18 -18.96
N TYR A 328 -8.19 -33.62 -20.14
CA TYR A 328 -7.17 -32.95 -20.97
C TYR A 328 -7.64 -31.57 -21.40
N LEU A 329 -6.70 -30.66 -21.63
CA LEU A 329 -6.99 -29.33 -22.14
C LEU A 329 -7.38 -29.40 -23.62
N VAL A 330 -8.42 -28.66 -24.00
CA VAL A 330 -8.82 -28.38 -25.38
C VAL A 330 -8.82 -26.86 -25.56
N LEU A 331 -8.25 -26.39 -26.67
CA LEU A 331 -8.11 -24.96 -27.00
C LEU A 331 -8.53 -24.77 -28.46
N GLU A 332 -9.52 -23.90 -28.72
CA GLU A 332 -10.13 -23.71 -30.06
C GLU A 332 -10.56 -25.06 -30.70
N ASP A 333 -11.19 -25.93 -29.90
CA ASP A 333 -11.54 -27.33 -30.20
C ASP A 333 -10.35 -28.26 -30.60
N VAL A 334 -9.10 -27.80 -30.53
CA VAL A 334 -7.88 -28.64 -30.70
C VAL A 334 -7.50 -29.30 -29.37
N PRO A 335 -7.45 -30.66 -29.28
CA PRO A 335 -7.14 -31.36 -28.04
C PRO A 335 -5.63 -31.46 -27.77
N ILE A 336 -5.20 -30.96 -26.62
CA ILE A 336 -3.79 -30.89 -26.19
C ILE A 336 -3.47 -32.05 -25.24
N TYR A 337 -3.38 -33.26 -25.80
CA TYR A 337 -3.26 -34.50 -25.01
C TYR A 337 -2.02 -34.59 -24.11
N PHE A 338 -0.93 -33.88 -24.41
CA PHE A 338 0.26 -33.86 -23.55
C PHE A 338 0.03 -33.14 -22.21
N LEU A 339 -1.02 -32.31 -22.12
CA LEU A 339 -1.40 -31.52 -20.95
C LEU A 339 -2.57 -32.20 -20.20
N GLY A 340 -2.52 -33.53 -20.13
CA GLY A 340 -3.53 -34.39 -19.50
C GLY A 340 -3.31 -34.60 -18.00
N ILE A 341 -4.34 -34.32 -17.20
CA ILE A 341 -4.41 -34.62 -15.77
C ILE A 341 -5.02 -36.03 -15.60
N PRO A 342 -4.33 -37.00 -14.96
CA PRO A 342 -4.83 -38.38 -14.83
C PRO A 342 -5.99 -38.51 -13.83
N GLU A 343 -5.95 -37.76 -12.72
CA GLU A 343 -7.06 -37.56 -11.79
C GLU A 343 -6.98 -36.12 -11.25
N GLY A 344 -8.07 -35.35 -11.33
CA GLY A 344 -8.11 -33.94 -10.95
C GLY A 344 -8.90 -33.71 -9.65
N PHE A 345 -8.35 -32.92 -8.74
CA PHE A 345 -8.99 -32.57 -7.47
C PHE A 345 -9.10 -31.05 -7.32
N PHE A 346 -10.33 -30.52 -7.40
CA PHE A 346 -10.59 -29.08 -7.35
C PHE A 346 -11.47 -28.75 -6.13
N PRO A 347 -10.94 -28.08 -5.09
CA PRO A 347 -11.75 -27.63 -3.94
C PRO A 347 -12.64 -26.44 -4.34
N ILE A 348 -13.92 -26.46 -3.94
CA ILE A 348 -14.89 -25.41 -4.31
C ILE A 348 -14.84 -24.20 -3.35
N ASN A 349 -14.16 -24.33 -2.21
CA ASN A 349 -14.26 -23.38 -1.10
C ASN A 349 -13.14 -22.33 -1.16
N MET A 350 -13.50 -21.09 -1.49
CA MET A 350 -12.62 -19.91 -1.73
C MET A 350 -11.88 -19.35 -0.49
N GLY A 351 -11.66 -20.16 0.55
CA GLY A 351 -10.85 -19.77 1.71
C GLY A 351 -9.36 -20.06 1.47
N PRO A 352 -8.43 -19.26 2.04
CA PRO A 352 -7.01 -19.59 1.97
C PRO A 352 -6.77 -20.96 2.60
N LYS A 353 -6.03 -21.82 1.90
CA LYS A 353 -5.66 -23.16 2.39
C LYS A 353 -4.18 -23.43 2.18
N SER A 354 -3.63 -24.22 3.09
CA SER A 354 -2.26 -24.74 2.95
C SER A 354 -2.16 -25.70 1.77
N GLY A 355 -1.06 -25.64 1.01
CA GLY A 355 -0.90 -26.40 -0.23
C GLY A 355 0.48 -26.25 -0.87
N LEU A 356 0.77 -27.11 -1.84
CA LEU A 356 1.99 -27.06 -2.64
C LEU A 356 1.96 -25.83 -3.57
N LEU A 357 3.07 -25.11 -3.68
CA LEU A 357 3.28 -24.06 -4.67
C LEU A 357 3.96 -24.67 -5.90
N MET A 358 3.31 -24.55 -7.06
CA MET A 358 3.83 -25.06 -8.32
C MET A 358 5.09 -24.29 -8.74
N PRO A 359 6.13 -24.99 -9.23
CA PRO A 359 7.37 -24.34 -9.61
C PRO A 359 7.27 -23.60 -10.95
N THR A 360 8.05 -22.52 -11.08
CA THR A 360 8.31 -21.84 -12.35
C THR A 360 9.56 -22.44 -12.99
N TYR A 361 9.44 -23.03 -14.19
CA TYR A 361 10.58 -23.53 -14.96
C TYR A 361 11.06 -22.50 -16.00
N GLY A 362 12.33 -22.59 -16.41
CA GLY A 362 12.90 -21.70 -17.43
C GLY A 362 14.39 -21.93 -17.64
N GLU A 363 15.03 -20.96 -18.29
CA GLU A 363 16.45 -20.97 -18.65
C GLU A 363 17.05 -19.59 -18.42
N GLU A 364 18.30 -19.54 -17.95
CA GLU A 364 19.09 -18.33 -17.73
C GLU A 364 20.54 -18.62 -18.12
N TYR A 365 21.08 -17.95 -19.12
CA TYR A 365 22.33 -18.32 -19.81
C TYR A 365 23.53 -18.50 -18.86
N THR A 366 23.64 -17.66 -17.82
CA THR A 366 24.72 -17.70 -16.82
C THR A 366 24.50 -18.71 -15.69
N LYS A 367 23.33 -19.35 -15.61
CA LYS A 367 22.96 -20.31 -14.53
C LYS A 367 22.39 -21.64 -15.04
N GLY A 368 22.10 -21.75 -16.34
CA GLY A 368 21.47 -22.90 -16.99
C GLY A 368 19.95 -22.94 -16.82
N PHE A 369 19.38 -24.13 -17.04
CA PHE A 369 17.95 -24.38 -16.79
C PHE A 369 17.65 -24.26 -15.30
N PHE A 370 16.46 -23.78 -14.97
CA PHE A 370 16.04 -23.59 -13.58
C PHE A 370 14.66 -24.17 -13.30
N LEU A 371 14.48 -24.59 -12.05
CA LEU A 371 13.19 -24.88 -11.43
C LEU A 371 13.11 -24.05 -10.16
N ARG A 372 12.28 -23.00 -10.16
CA ARG A 372 12.17 -21.96 -9.13
C ARG A 372 10.79 -21.97 -8.49
N ASP A 373 10.60 -21.19 -7.43
CA ASP A 373 9.33 -21.06 -6.68
C ASP A 373 8.73 -22.34 -6.06
N MET A 374 9.34 -23.51 -6.25
CA MET A 374 8.85 -24.79 -5.73
C MET A 374 8.72 -24.70 -4.20
N GLY A 375 7.53 -24.92 -3.66
CA GLY A 375 7.31 -24.56 -2.26
C GLY A 375 6.07 -25.13 -1.61
N TYR A 376 5.82 -24.69 -0.39
CA TYR A 376 4.60 -24.97 0.34
C TYR A 376 4.10 -23.68 1.02
N TYR A 377 2.82 -23.41 0.83
CA TYR A 377 2.10 -22.32 1.46
C TYR A 377 1.40 -22.84 2.72
N PHE A 378 1.65 -22.20 3.85
CA PHE A 378 1.08 -22.51 5.16
C PHE A 378 0.12 -21.39 5.57
N THR A 379 -1.09 -21.78 5.98
CA THR A 379 -2.13 -20.86 6.46
C THR A 379 -2.22 -20.94 7.98
N MET A 380 -1.61 -19.97 8.67
CA MET A 380 -1.47 -19.94 10.14
C MET A 380 -2.71 -19.29 10.80
N GLY A 381 -3.89 -19.83 10.45
CA GLY A 381 -5.19 -19.28 10.82
C GLY A 381 -5.55 -17.97 10.10
N ASP A 382 -6.60 -17.30 10.56
CA ASP A 382 -7.23 -16.15 9.86
C ASP A 382 -6.40 -14.86 9.85
N TYR A 383 -5.21 -14.85 10.46
CA TYR A 383 -4.41 -13.65 10.69
C TYR A 383 -2.98 -13.71 10.14
N ALA A 384 -2.51 -14.87 9.65
CA ALA A 384 -1.14 -15.01 9.16
C ALA A 384 -0.99 -16.11 8.11
N ASP A 385 -0.06 -15.92 7.19
CA ASP A 385 0.37 -16.92 6.22
C ASP A 385 1.91 -16.98 6.09
N LEU A 386 2.40 -18.05 5.46
CA LEU A 386 3.82 -18.26 5.17
C LEU A 386 3.96 -19.08 3.88
N ALA A 387 4.53 -18.49 2.83
CA ALA A 387 5.08 -19.24 1.70
C ALA A 387 6.56 -19.56 1.97
N LEU A 388 6.91 -20.84 2.03
CA LEU A 388 8.30 -21.29 1.90
C LEU A 388 8.52 -21.78 0.46
N ARG A 389 9.57 -21.29 -0.21
CA ARG A 389 9.94 -21.68 -1.58
C ARG A 389 11.44 -21.98 -1.68
N GLY A 390 11.80 -22.81 -2.64
CA GLY A 390 13.17 -23.07 -3.07
C GLY A 390 13.27 -23.08 -4.59
N GLY A 391 14.48 -22.87 -5.08
CA GLY A 391 14.80 -22.98 -6.50
C GLY A 391 16.20 -23.50 -6.73
N PHE A 392 16.40 -24.24 -7.82
CA PHE A 392 17.71 -24.75 -8.22
C PHE A 392 17.94 -24.55 -9.71
N TYR A 393 19.23 -24.48 -10.07
CA TYR A 393 19.71 -24.18 -11.41
C TYR A 393 20.74 -25.24 -11.83
N THR A 394 20.79 -25.63 -13.11
CA THR A 394 21.66 -26.73 -13.57
C THR A 394 23.15 -26.43 -13.45
N LEU A 395 23.59 -25.16 -13.51
CA LEU A 395 24.99 -24.78 -13.22
C LEU A 395 25.27 -24.63 -11.71
N GLY A 396 24.48 -25.28 -10.86
CA GLY A 396 24.74 -25.42 -9.43
C GLY A 396 24.52 -24.15 -8.60
N SER A 397 23.79 -23.17 -9.14
CA SER A 397 23.18 -22.08 -8.36
C SER A 397 21.90 -22.57 -7.66
N TRP A 398 21.54 -21.95 -6.54
CA TRP A 398 20.27 -22.24 -5.86
C TRP A 398 19.76 -21.04 -5.06
N GLU A 399 18.46 -21.04 -4.76
CA GLU A 399 17.78 -20.00 -4.00
C GLU A 399 16.78 -20.62 -2.99
N ALA A 400 16.46 -19.84 -1.95
CA ALA A 400 15.41 -20.15 -1.00
C ALA A 400 14.74 -18.84 -0.54
N SER A 401 13.42 -18.83 -0.41
CA SER A 401 12.68 -17.67 0.09
C SER A 401 11.58 -18.06 1.08
N ALA A 402 11.34 -17.17 2.03
CA ALA A 402 10.33 -17.29 3.07
C ALA A 402 9.55 -15.97 3.13
N ALA A 403 8.32 -15.97 2.63
CA ALA A 403 7.44 -14.81 2.60
C ALA A 403 6.23 -15.05 3.51
N ALA A 404 6.22 -14.39 4.67
CA ALA A 404 5.13 -14.42 5.64
C ALA A 404 4.38 -13.09 5.66
N ARG A 405 3.05 -13.12 5.77
CA ARG A 405 2.23 -11.92 5.98
C ARG A 405 1.38 -12.11 7.21
N TYR A 406 1.07 -11.01 7.88
CA TYR A 406 0.28 -11.03 9.11
C TYR A 406 -0.60 -9.78 9.18
N VAL A 407 -1.91 -9.98 9.33
CA VAL A 407 -2.89 -8.89 9.36
C VAL A 407 -3.92 -9.18 10.45
N LYS A 408 -4.00 -8.27 11.43
CA LYS A 408 -5.02 -8.29 12.47
C LYS A 408 -5.76 -6.97 12.49
N ARG A 409 -7.00 -6.99 11.99
CA ARG A 409 -7.87 -5.82 11.81
C ARG A 409 -7.94 -4.98 13.09
N TYR A 410 -7.78 -3.66 12.96
CA TYR A 410 -7.71 -2.70 14.07
C TYR A 410 -6.54 -2.91 15.07
N LYS A 411 -5.51 -3.68 14.72
CA LYS A 411 -4.29 -3.84 15.51
C LYS A 411 -3.01 -3.57 14.71
N TYR A 412 -2.73 -4.37 13.70
CA TYR A 412 -1.49 -4.27 12.90
C TYR A 412 -1.61 -5.00 11.56
N SER A 413 -0.74 -4.63 10.63
CA SER A 413 -0.53 -5.32 9.35
C SER A 413 0.93 -5.26 8.94
N GLY A 414 1.48 -6.32 8.36
CA GLY A 414 2.82 -6.31 7.81
C GLY A 414 3.20 -7.58 7.05
N SER A 415 4.40 -7.56 6.48
CA SER A 415 5.01 -8.67 5.76
C SER A 415 6.47 -8.84 6.14
N PHE A 416 6.96 -10.07 6.03
CA PHE A 416 8.33 -10.48 6.29
C PHE A 416 8.76 -11.36 5.12
N ASN A 417 9.67 -10.86 4.28
CA ASN A 417 10.23 -11.58 3.14
C ASN A 417 11.73 -11.76 3.39
N MET A 418 12.17 -13.00 3.56
CA MET A 418 13.58 -13.37 3.57
C MET A 418 13.90 -14.11 2.27
N GLU A 419 14.97 -13.70 1.61
CA GLU A 419 15.45 -14.28 0.36
C GLU A 419 16.93 -14.60 0.51
N PHE A 420 17.34 -15.79 0.07
CA PHE A 420 18.73 -16.22 0.04
C PHE A 420 19.04 -16.83 -1.33
N SER A 421 20.19 -16.49 -1.90
CA SER A 421 20.64 -17.01 -3.19
C SER A 421 22.13 -17.30 -3.16
N SER A 422 22.50 -18.53 -3.52
CA SER A 422 23.87 -18.96 -3.75
C SER A 422 24.10 -19.07 -5.25
N ILE A 423 24.78 -18.08 -5.83
CA ILE A 423 25.04 -17.99 -7.26
C ILE A 423 26.46 -18.48 -7.56
N LYS A 424 26.56 -19.27 -8.62
CA LYS A 424 27.77 -19.66 -9.35
C LYS A 424 27.63 -19.22 -10.81
N SER A 425 28.72 -18.78 -11.42
CA SER A 425 28.86 -18.43 -12.84
C SER A 425 30.32 -18.66 -13.24
N GLY A 426 30.58 -19.11 -14.48
CA GLY A 426 31.91 -19.57 -14.94
C GLY A 426 32.29 -20.96 -14.39
N GLU A 427 33.34 -21.59 -14.92
CA GLU A 427 33.86 -22.87 -14.40
C GLU A 427 34.88 -22.69 -13.26
N GLU A 428 34.98 -23.66 -12.33
CA GLU A 428 35.81 -23.55 -11.11
C GLU A 428 37.31 -23.70 -11.43
N GLY A 429 37.88 -22.60 -11.92
CA GLY A 429 39.27 -22.47 -12.37
C GLY A 429 39.50 -21.28 -13.32
N GLU A 430 38.44 -20.76 -13.95
CA GLU A 430 38.52 -19.67 -14.92
C GLU A 430 38.55 -18.27 -14.25
N PRO A 431 39.12 -17.23 -14.92
CA PRO A 431 39.27 -15.89 -14.33
C PRO A 431 37.96 -15.16 -14.03
N ASP A 432 36.84 -15.57 -14.64
CA ASP A 432 35.50 -15.02 -14.48
C ASP A 432 34.61 -15.80 -13.48
N PHE A 433 35.16 -16.86 -12.85
CA PHE A 433 34.44 -17.66 -11.86
C PHE A 433 33.94 -16.82 -10.66
N ILE A 434 32.62 -16.70 -10.53
CA ILE A 434 31.97 -15.91 -9.48
C ILE A 434 31.08 -16.81 -8.63
N LYS A 435 31.44 -16.94 -7.35
CA LYS A 435 30.73 -17.70 -6.31
C LYS A 435 30.29 -16.74 -5.21
N GLN A 436 29.01 -16.36 -5.20
CA GLN A 436 28.44 -15.40 -4.24
C GLN A 436 27.26 -15.99 -3.46
N SER A 437 27.21 -15.71 -2.15
CA SER A 437 26.03 -15.94 -1.31
C SER A 437 25.40 -14.59 -0.98
N ASN A 438 24.29 -14.29 -1.63
CA ASN A 438 23.51 -13.08 -1.40
C ASN A 438 22.31 -13.37 -0.50
N PHE A 439 21.89 -12.36 0.26
CA PHE A 439 20.63 -12.42 0.99
C PHE A 439 19.95 -11.05 1.03
N ARG A 440 18.63 -11.07 1.14
CA ARG A 440 17.78 -9.91 1.39
C ARG A 440 16.80 -10.22 2.51
N LEU A 441 16.55 -9.22 3.35
CA LEU A 441 15.57 -9.26 4.42
C LEU A 441 14.72 -8.00 4.34
N GLN A 442 13.46 -8.20 3.97
CA GLN A 442 12.42 -7.18 3.95
C GLN A 442 11.49 -7.43 5.13
N TRP A 443 11.31 -6.46 6.02
CA TRP A 443 10.28 -6.52 7.06
C TRP A 443 9.52 -5.20 7.12
N THR A 444 8.22 -5.28 6.79
CA THR A 444 7.28 -4.19 6.93
C THR A 444 6.38 -4.45 8.13
N HIS A 445 6.10 -3.38 8.88
CA HIS A 445 5.12 -3.38 9.96
C HIS A 445 4.43 -2.02 10.01
N SER A 446 3.11 -2.03 10.13
CA SER A 446 2.29 -0.83 10.39
C SER A 446 1.25 -1.15 11.45
N GLN A 447 1.32 -0.43 12.57
CA GLN A 447 0.30 -0.46 13.62
C GLN A 447 -0.90 0.42 13.22
N ASP A 448 -2.12 -0.09 13.34
CA ASP A 448 -3.33 0.75 13.13
C ASP A 448 -3.38 1.82 14.25
N PRO A 449 -3.46 3.13 13.94
CA PRO A 449 -3.57 4.18 14.96
C PRO A 449 -4.80 4.02 15.89
N LYS A 450 -5.80 3.23 15.51
CA LYS A 450 -6.95 2.85 16.35
C LYS A 450 -6.59 1.84 17.44
N ALA A 451 -5.50 1.08 17.27
CA ALA A 451 -5.06 0.08 18.23
C ALA A 451 -4.55 0.71 19.52
N ASN A 452 -3.83 1.83 19.41
CA ASN A 452 -3.32 2.63 20.51
C ASN A 452 -3.35 4.13 20.14
N PRO A 453 -4.46 4.85 20.39
CA PRO A 453 -4.55 6.27 20.04
C PRO A 453 -3.36 7.10 20.57
N GLY A 454 -2.77 7.90 19.69
CA GLY A 454 -1.55 8.66 20.00
C GLY A 454 -0.29 7.82 20.22
N SER A 455 -0.26 6.56 19.80
CA SER A 455 0.95 5.72 19.65
C SER A 455 0.94 5.12 18.25
N THR A 456 2.05 5.23 17.52
CA THR A 456 2.23 4.51 16.27
C THR A 456 3.63 3.91 16.19
N PHE A 457 3.67 2.60 15.98
CA PHE A 457 4.86 1.85 15.61
C PHE A 457 4.82 1.50 14.11
N SER A 458 5.94 1.71 13.43
CA SER A 458 6.14 1.31 12.03
C SER A 458 7.56 0.83 11.79
N ALA A 459 7.72 -0.24 11.04
CA ALA A 459 9.00 -0.74 10.55
C ALA A 459 8.98 -0.86 9.03
N SER A 460 10.10 -0.52 8.42
CA SER A 460 10.38 -0.66 6.99
C SER A 460 11.86 -1.03 6.86
N VAL A 461 12.20 -2.23 7.28
CA VAL A 461 13.54 -2.82 7.13
C VAL A 461 13.65 -3.38 5.71
N ASN A 462 14.68 -2.98 4.99
CA ASN A 462 15.11 -3.55 3.71
C ASN A 462 16.64 -3.62 3.77
N PHE A 463 17.14 -4.76 4.22
CA PHE A 463 18.57 -5.08 4.27
C PHE A 463 18.90 -6.00 3.10
N ALA A 464 19.99 -5.75 2.40
CA ALA A 464 20.49 -6.65 1.36
C ALA A 464 22.02 -6.68 1.38
N THR A 465 22.62 -7.80 0.95
CA THR A 465 24.06 -7.85 0.68
C THR A 465 24.42 -6.93 -0.49
N SER A 466 25.63 -6.35 -0.49
CA SER A 466 26.08 -5.48 -1.58
C SER A 466 26.04 -6.13 -2.97
N GLY A 467 26.10 -7.46 -3.04
CA GLY A 467 25.96 -8.25 -4.28
C GLY A 467 24.52 -8.54 -4.72
N TYR A 468 23.51 -8.49 -3.83
CA TYR A 468 22.14 -8.94 -4.15
C TYR A 468 21.54 -8.17 -5.33
N SER A 469 21.58 -6.83 -5.28
CA SER A 469 21.02 -5.98 -6.36
C SER A 469 21.70 -6.23 -7.72
N ARG A 470 22.98 -6.62 -7.74
CA ARG A 470 23.69 -6.87 -8.99
C ARG A 470 23.40 -8.26 -9.56
N TYR A 471 23.35 -9.31 -8.74
CA TYR A 471 23.36 -10.71 -9.22
C TYR A 471 22.08 -11.51 -8.93
N SER A 472 21.22 -11.06 -8.00
CA SER A 472 20.08 -11.85 -7.50
C SER A 472 18.72 -11.14 -7.59
N ALA A 473 18.68 -9.82 -7.72
CA ALA A 473 17.44 -9.09 -7.87
C ALA A 473 16.80 -9.35 -9.24
N THR A 474 15.51 -9.71 -9.27
CA THR A 474 14.74 -9.95 -10.51
C THR A 474 14.11 -8.67 -11.08
N ASN A 475 13.99 -7.63 -10.26
CA ASN A 475 13.22 -6.42 -10.59
C ASN A 475 14.15 -5.26 -10.96
N LEU A 476 13.90 -4.60 -12.10
CA LEU A 476 14.75 -3.48 -12.58
C LEU A 476 14.97 -2.38 -11.51
N ASN A 477 13.95 -2.07 -10.71
CA ASN A 477 14.07 -1.07 -9.64
C ASN A 477 15.03 -1.50 -8.51
N ASP A 478 15.07 -2.78 -8.16
CA ASP A 478 15.98 -3.32 -7.14
C ASP A 478 17.42 -3.39 -7.66
N ILE A 479 17.58 -3.60 -8.98
CA ILE A 479 18.87 -3.72 -9.68
C ILE A 479 19.52 -2.34 -9.89
N LEU A 480 18.72 -1.33 -10.25
CA LEU A 480 19.16 0.06 -10.33
C LEU A 480 19.33 0.73 -8.95
N SER A 481 18.85 0.10 -7.87
CA SER A 481 18.98 0.63 -6.51
C SER A 481 20.40 0.43 -5.96
N THR A 482 21.14 1.52 -5.85
CA THR A 482 22.48 1.55 -5.25
C THR A 482 22.47 1.79 -3.74
N GLN A 483 21.31 2.12 -3.15
CA GLN A 483 21.16 2.52 -1.74
C GLN A 483 19.97 1.81 -1.08
N THR A 484 20.24 0.87 -0.16
CA THR A 484 19.19 0.28 0.68
C THR A 484 18.97 1.11 1.94
N ASN A 485 17.71 1.38 2.28
CA ASN A 485 17.33 2.12 3.48
C ASN A 485 16.41 1.25 4.33
N SER A 486 16.85 0.99 5.56
CA SER A 486 16.06 0.35 6.61
C SER A 486 15.70 1.39 7.67
N THR A 487 14.43 1.49 8.03
CA THR A 487 13.98 2.36 9.13
C THR A 487 13.04 1.63 10.09
N ILE A 488 13.17 1.95 11.38
CA ILE A 488 12.23 1.59 12.43
C ILE A 488 11.86 2.87 13.18
N SER A 489 10.57 3.13 13.35
CA SER A 489 10.04 4.35 13.93
C SER A 489 8.94 4.06 14.94
N TYR A 490 9.04 4.68 16.11
CA TYR A 490 8.01 4.72 17.14
C TYR A 490 7.70 6.17 17.47
N SER A 491 6.43 6.55 17.50
CA SER A 491 6.02 7.88 17.94
C SER A 491 4.88 7.85 18.94
N LYS A 492 4.94 8.77 19.91
CA LYS A 492 3.96 8.98 20.97
C LYS A 492 3.54 10.44 21.01
N ASN A 493 2.24 10.69 20.86
CA ASN A 493 1.61 11.99 21.03
C ASN A 493 0.69 11.90 22.25
N TRP A 494 0.92 12.72 23.27
CA TRP A 494 0.11 12.70 24.48
C TRP A 494 -1.11 13.62 24.30
N ALA A 495 -2.26 13.03 23.98
CA ALA A 495 -3.51 13.74 23.71
C ALA A 495 -3.88 14.72 24.85
N GLY A 496 -4.33 15.93 24.49
CA GLY A 496 -4.62 17.01 25.44
C GLY A 496 -3.40 17.79 25.93
N THR A 497 -2.18 17.34 25.65
CA THR A 497 -0.92 18.03 25.98
C THR A 497 -0.24 18.57 24.72
N PRO A 498 0.69 19.52 24.83
CA PRO A 498 1.48 19.98 23.68
C PRO A 498 2.62 19.01 23.30
N PHE A 499 2.78 17.86 23.97
CA PHE A 499 3.97 17.01 23.88
C PHE A 499 3.88 15.91 22.80
N SER A 500 4.99 15.70 22.10
CA SER A 500 5.23 14.52 21.27
C SER A 500 6.67 14.00 21.38
N LEU A 501 6.84 12.70 21.19
CA LEU A 501 8.10 11.99 21.21
C LEU A 501 8.18 11.08 19.99
N SER A 502 9.25 11.17 19.21
CA SER A 502 9.55 10.28 18.10
C SER A 502 10.92 9.64 18.32
N ALA A 503 10.98 8.32 18.46
CA ALA A 503 12.21 7.55 18.44
C ALA A 503 12.31 6.84 17.08
N ASN A 504 13.38 7.09 16.34
CA ASN A 504 13.60 6.50 15.03
C ASN A 504 15.05 6.01 14.87
N MET A 505 15.18 4.98 14.05
CA MET A 505 16.41 4.23 13.84
C MET A 505 16.54 4.02 12.35
N ALA A 506 17.68 4.38 11.79
CA ALA A 506 17.91 4.38 10.35
C ALA A 506 19.26 3.71 10.04
N VAL A 507 19.24 2.77 9.10
CA VAL A 507 20.44 2.21 8.49
C VAL A 507 20.34 2.47 7.00
N SER A 508 21.34 3.13 6.44
CA SER A 508 21.45 3.41 5.01
C SER A 508 22.74 2.79 4.50
N GLN A 509 22.63 1.83 3.59
CA GLN A 509 23.77 1.09 3.03
C GLN A 509 23.94 1.48 1.56
N ASN A 510 25.18 1.61 1.11
CA ASN A 510 25.50 1.87 -0.29
C ASN A 510 26.22 0.66 -0.89
N SER A 511 25.59 0.02 -1.87
CA SER A 511 26.09 -1.22 -2.47
C SER A 511 27.30 -1.01 -3.41
N GLN A 512 27.58 0.22 -3.84
CA GLN A 512 28.72 0.51 -4.73
C GLN A 512 30.05 0.61 -3.97
N ASN A 513 30.04 1.11 -2.72
CA ASN A 513 31.24 1.33 -1.93
C ASN A 513 31.26 0.57 -0.57
N GLN A 514 30.29 -0.32 -0.35
CA GLN A 514 30.15 -1.15 0.86
C GLN A 514 30.10 -0.33 2.18
N SER A 515 29.70 0.95 2.11
CA SER A 515 29.55 1.80 3.29
C SER A 515 28.15 1.64 3.91
N ILE A 516 28.12 1.58 5.24
CA ILE A 516 26.91 1.52 6.05
C ILE A 516 26.92 2.74 6.99
N SER A 517 25.89 3.56 6.87
CA SER A 517 25.61 4.67 7.78
C SER A 517 24.48 4.29 8.72
N ILE A 518 24.79 4.16 10.01
CA ILE A 518 23.88 3.80 11.08
C ILE A 518 23.53 5.07 11.86
N THR A 519 22.25 5.27 12.17
CA THR A 519 21.76 6.28 13.12
C THR A 519 20.88 5.58 14.15
N LEU A 520 21.44 5.36 15.35
CA LEU A 520 20.88 4.51 16.40
C LEU A 520 21.37 4.95 17.80
N PRO A 521 20.49 5.47 18.67
CA PRO A 521 19.14 5.98 18.40
C PRO A 521 19.18 7.40 17.78
N ASN A 522 18.09 7.79 17.12
CA ASN A 522 17.69 9.19 17.01
C ASN A 522 16.37 9.39 17.76
N ILE A 523 16.33 10.30 18.72
CA ILE A 523 15.14 10.60 19.52
C ILE A 523 14.84 12.09 19.36
N VAL A 524 13.58 12.43 19.11
CA VAL A 524 13.10 13.80 18.97
C VAL A 524 11.91 14.01 19.88
N PHE A 525 12.11 14.72 20.99
CA PHE A 525 11.03 15.21 21.83
C PHE A 525 10.66 16.62 21.39
N ASN A 526 9.37 16.90 21.19
CA ASN A 526 8.86 18.19 20.78
C ASN A 526 7.75 18.67 21.73
N VAL A 527 7.82 19.95 22.07
CA VAL A 527 6.73 20.73 22.67
C VAL A 527 6.20 21.63 21.57
N SER A 528 5.00 21.29 21.09
CA SER A 528 4.26 22.10 20.13
C SER A 528 3.92 23.48 20.70
N ARG A 529 3.59 24.43 19.82
CA ARG A 529 3.54 25.87 20.15
C ARG A 529 2.62 26.21 21.32
N ILE A 530 3.22 26.57 22.44
CA ILE A 530 2.54 27.15 23.61
C ILE A 530 2.63 28.69 23.57
N TYR A 531 1.67 29.35 24.21
CA TYR A 531 1.66 30.80 24.44
C TYR A 531 1.74 31.03 25.96
N PRO A 532 2.94 31.02 26.57
CA PRO A 532 3.10 30.86 28.02
C PRO A 532 2.44 31.97 28.85
N PHE A 533 2.32 33.18 28.29
CA PHE A 533 1.70 34.33 28.98
C PHE A 533 0.20 34.51 28.67
N LYS A 534 -0.40 33.66 27.83
CA LYS A 534 -1.79 33.80 27.41
C LYS A 534 -2.74 33.33 28.51
N ARG A 535 -3.62 34.23 28.96
CA ARG A 535 -4.66 33.94 29.97
C ARG A 535 -5.58 32.81 29.49
N LYS A 536 -5.89 31.87 30.41
CA LYS A 536 -6.80 30.72 30.16
C LYS A 536 -8.22 31.19 29.83
N GLU A 537 -8.71 32.15 30.61
CA GLU A 537 -9.99 32.83 30.38
C GLU A 537 -9.74 34.16 29.67
N LYS A 538 -10.55 34.45 28.63
CA LYS A 538 -10.35 35.61 27.77
C LYS A 538 -11.29 36.76 28.12
N THR A 539 -10.71 37.78 28.75
CA THR A 539 -11.36 39.09 28.99
C THR A 539 -10.63 40.18 28.21
N GLY A 540 -11.32 40.81 27.25
CA GLY A 540 -10.78 41.89 26.40
C GLY A 540 -9.97 41.41 25.18
N LYS A 541 -9.20 42.34 24.59
CA LYS A 541 -8.27 42.08 23.49
C LYS A 541 -6.98 41.43 24.01
N ASP A 542 -6.42 40.48 23.25
CA ASP A 542 -5.13 39.83 23.54
C ASP A 542 -4.01 40.90 23.64
N ARG A 543 -3.31 40.95 24.78
CA ARG A 543 -2.19 41.86 25.03
C ARG A 543 -0.96 41.46 24.19
N TRP A 544 -0.03 42.39 23.96
CA TRP A 544 1.11 42.15 23.05
C TRP A 544 1.96 40.93 23.47
N TYR A 545 2.20 40.75 24.77
CA TYR A 545 2.96 39.63 25.32
C TYR A 545 2.21 38.29 25.26
N GLU A 546 0.88 38.31 25.16
CA GLU A 546 0.03 37.10 25.03
C GLU A 546 0.13 36.49 23.61
N LYS A 547 0.78 37.20 22.68
CA LYS A 547 1.15 36.73 21.34
C LYS A 547 2.56 36.13 21.28
N ILE A 548 3.35 36.22 22.36
CA ILE A 548 4.64 35.53 22.45
C ILE A 548 4.36 34.03 22.49
N SER A 549 4.97 33.32 21.55
CA SER A 549 4.86 31.89 21.40
C SER A 549 6.21 31.23 21.56
N MET A 550 6.22 30.06 22.19
CA MET A 550 7.40 29.27 22.49
C MET A 550 7.18 27.84 22.00
N GLN A 551 8.23 27.24 21.47
CA GLN A 551 8.33 25.81 21.15
C GLN A 551 9.64 25.29 21.74
N TYR A 552 9.74 23.99 21.92
CA TYR A 552 10.98 23.32 22.34
C TYR A 552 11.14 22.03 21.56
N THR A 553 12.31 21.82 20.97
CA THR A 553 12.70 20.55 20.38
C THR A 553 13.98 20.10 21.06
N ALA A 554 13.98 18.89 21.62
CA ALA A 554 15.18 18.19 22.06
C ALA A 554 15.42 17.00 21.13
N LYS A 555 16.53 17.05 20.38
CA LYS A 555 16.97 16.01 19.48
C LYS A 555 18.19 15.33 20.10
N MET A 556 18.16 14.01 20.28
CA MET A 556 19.32 13.19 20.58
C MET A 556 19.64 12.37 19.32
N THR A 557 20.91 12.33 18.91
CA THR A 557 21.34 11.58 17.74
C THR A 557 22.66 10.91 18.04
N ASN A 558 22.72 9.61 17.80
CA ASN A 558 23.95 8.84 17.74
C ASN A 558 24.09 8.24 16.33
N SER A 559 25.20 8.47 15.65
CA SER A 559 25.42 7.99 14.28
C SER A 559 26.87 7.60 13.99
N VAL A 560 27.06 6.67 13.07
CA VAL A 560 28.39 6.24 12.60
C VAL A 560 28.31 5.80 11.14
N THR A 561 29.32 6.14 10.36
CA THR A 561 29.52 5.63 9.00
C THR A 561 30.78 4.78 9.00
N THR A 562 30.67 3.53 8.53
CA THR A 562 31.74 2.53 8.55
C THR A 562 31.56 1.58 7.34
N THR A 563 32.51 0.69 7.08
CA THR A 563 32.33 -0.35 6.05
C THR A 563 31.56 -1.55 6.60
N GLU A 564 30.93 -2.31 5.70
CA GLU A 564 30.26 -3.58 6.00
C GLU A 564 31.16 -4.59 6.72
N SER A 565 32.49 -4.51 6.53
CA SER A 565 33.51 -5.33 7.20
C SER A 565 33.85 -4.88 8.63
N GLU A 566 33.83 -3.57 8.90
CA GLU A 566 34.21 -2.99 10.19
C GLU A 566 33.05 -2.84 11.18
N ILE A 567 31.81 -3.01 10.74
CA ILE A 567 30.60 -2.90 11.58
C ILE A 567 30.69 -3.75 12.87
N PHE A 568 30.20 -3.18 13.97
CA PHE A 568 30.27 -3.71 15.34
C PHE A 568 31.67 -3.98 15.91
N THR A 569 32.74 -3.39 15.35
CA THR A 569 34.06 -3.39 16.01
C THR A 569 34.13 -2.32 17.12
N LYS A 570 35.08 -2.47 18.05
CA LYS A 570 35.40 -1.44 19.06
C LYS A 570 35.70 -0.08 18.41
N LYS A 571 36.40 -0.10 17.27
CA LYS A 571 36.67 1.05 16.40
C LYS A 571 35.37 1.72 15.91
N THR A 572 34.31 0.97 15.60
CA THR A 572 33.00 1.56 15.24
C THR A 572 32.38 2.31 16.42
N LEU A 573 32.41 1.71 17.62
CA LEU A 573 31.82 2.30 18.84
C LEU A 573 32.57 3.57 19.26
N GLU A 574 33.90 3.57 19.20
CA GLU A 574 34.73 4.74 19.54
C GLU A 574 34.59 5.90 18.54
N ASN A 575 34.22 5.60 17.29
CA ASN A 575 33.96 6.58 16.23
C ASN A 575 32.47 6.98 16.11
N MET A 576 31.62 6.55 17.05
CA MET A 576 30.23 7.02 17.09
C MET A 576 30.15 8.51 17.41
N LYS A 577 29.42 9.25 16.56
CA LYS A 577 29.10 10.67 16.72
C LYS A 577 27.80 10.79 17.50
N ASN A 578 27.92 11.08 18.79
CA ASN A 578 26.78 11.33 19.68
C ASN A 578 26.59 12.84 19.96
N GLY A 579 25.44 13.17 20.56
CA GLY A 579 25.11 14.48 21.09
C GLY A 579 23.62 14.65 21.36
N ILE A 580 23.28 15.74 22.04
CA ILE A 580 21.89 16.23 22.19
C ILE A 580 21.85 17.69 21.73
N GLU A 581 20.89 18.08 20.88
CA GLU A 581 20.62 19.45 20.47
C GLU A 581 19.22 19.86 20.95
N HIS A 582 19.20 20.90 21.77
CA HIS A 582 18.00 21.62 22.17
C HIS A 582 17.83 22.83 21.28
N SER A 583 16.59 23.13 20.86
CA SER A 583 16.24 24.34 20.14
C SER A 583 14.99 24.95 20.75
N ILE A 584 15.07 26.24 21.10
CA ILE A 584 14.01 27.05 21.71
C ILE A 584 13.78 28.27 20.81
N PRO A 585 12.95 28.15 19.76
CA PRO A 585 12.50 29.29 18.97
C PRO A 585 11.32 29.99 19.67
N VAL A 586 11.60 31.16 20.22
CA VAL A 586 10.59 32.10 20.74
C VAL A 586 10.25 33.11 19.64
N SER A 587 8.97 33.32 19.36
CA SER A 587 8.54 34.34 18.39
C SER A 587 7.16 34.91 18.69
N ALA A 588 6.96 36.18 18.33
CA ALA A 588 5.66 36.84 18.32
C ALA A 588 5.34 37.35 16.91
N SER A 589 4.07 37.61 16.62
CA SER A 589 3.63 38.18 15.35
C SER A 589 2.61 39.30 15.59
N PHE A 590 2.85 40.43 14.94
CA PHE A 590 2.11 41.66 15.10
C PHE A 590 1.71 42.20 13.72
N ASN A 591 0.39 42.30 13.46
CA ASN A 591 -0.09 43.01 12.27
C ASN A 591 -0.17 44.51 12.60
N LEU A 592 0.69 45.31 11.95
CA LEU A 592 0.74 46.77 12.04
C LEU A 592 -0.09 47.38 10.90
N PHE A 593 -0.93 48.35 11.24
CA PHE A 593 -1.84 49.05 10.32
C PHE A 593 -2.77 48.13 9.49
N ASN A 594 -2.92 46.86 9.90
CA ASN A 594 -3.55 45.75 9.17
C ASN A 594 -2.85 45.28 7.89
N TYR A 595 -1.78 45.96 7.43
CA TYR A 595 -1.12 45.67 6.15
C TYR A 595 0.30 45.08 6.28
N ILE A 596 0.96 45.23 7.42
CA ILE A 596 2.37 44.81 7.61
C ILE A 596 2.44 43.83 8.78
N ASN A 597 2.70 42.56 8.51
CA ASN A 597 3.01 41.59 9.55
C ASN A 597 4.50 41.70 9.93
N VAL A 598 4.76 42.14 11.17
CA VAL A 598 6.09 42.15 11.78
C VAL A 598 6.19 41.02 12.79
N SER A 599 7.19 40.16 12.63
CA SER A 599 7.40 38.97 13.46
C SER A 599 8.82 38.94 14.03
N PRO A 600 9.05 39.49 15.24
CA PRO A 600 10.30 39.30 15.96
C PRO A 600 10.43 37.87 16.47
N SER A 601 11.64 37.34 16.40
CA SER A 601 12.02 36.00 16.83
C SER A 601 13.38 36.01 17.51
N VAL A 602 13.53 35.18 18.53
CA VAL A 602 14.82 34.82 19.13
C VAL A 602 14.88 33.30 19.12
N ASN A 603 15.90 32.76 18.49
CA ASN A 603 16.16 31.33 18.50
C ASN A 603 17.42 31.07 19.33
N TYR A 604 17.31 30.17 20.32
CA TYR A 604 18.41 29.70 21.14
C TYR A 604 18.57 28.20 20.90
N ASN A 605 19.76 27.75 20.47
CA ASN A 605 20.11 26.33 20.44
C ASN A 605 21.20 26.03 21.47
N GLU A 606 21.10 24.90 22.15
CA GLU A 606 22.15 24.37 23.03
C GLU A 606 22.48 22.94 22.65
N LYS A 607 23.77 22.65 22.51
CA LYS A 607 24.32 21.37 22.06
C LYS A 607 25.12 20.76 23.20
N TRP A 608 24.72 19.59 23.67
CA TRP A 608 25.44 18.79 24.65
C TRP A 608 26.24 17.69 23.96
N TYR A 609 27.50 17.57 24.33
CA TYR A 609 28.44 16.59 23.82
C TYR A 609 29.11 15.83 24.96
N PHE A 610 29.35 14.54 24.73
CA PHE A 610 29.94 13.62 25.72
C PHE A 610 31.43 13.33 25.44
N LYS A 611 31.99 13.97 24.41
CA LYS A 611 33.34 13.76 23.89
C LYS A 611 33.92 15.08 23.36
N LYS A 612 35.20 15.32 23.64
CA LYS A 612 36.04 16.31 22.96
C LYS A 612 37.30 15.62 22.42
N VAL A 613 37.88 16.19 21.37
CA VAL A 613 39.18 15.79 20.83
C VAL A 613 40.10 17.01 20.88
N GLU A 614 41.13 16.93 21.70
CA GLU A 614 42.16 17.96 21.79
C GLU A 614 43.45 17.48 21.13
N PHE A 615 44.23 18.42 20.61
CA PHE A 615 45.44 18.16 19.86
C PHE A 615 46.64 18.76 20.61
N ASN A 616 47.56 17.92 21.05
CA ASN A 616 48.79 18.34 21.74
C ASN A 616 49.98 18.19 20.78
N TRP A 617 50.79 19.24 20.62
CA TRP A 617 52.04 19.14 19.87
C TRP A 617 53.08 18.36 20.70
N ASN A 618 53.72 17.37 20.08
CA ASN A 618 54.75 16.56 20.72
C ASN A 618 56.13 16.96 20.15
N PRO A 619 56.94 17.74 20.91
CA PRO A 619 58.21 18.27 20.40
C PRO A 619 59.29 17.20 20.22
N ALA A 620 59.13 16.00 20.79
CA ALA A 620 60.09 14.90 20.62
C ALA A 620 59.86 14.12 19.32
N THR A 621 58.60 14.01 18.85
CA THR A 621 58.25 13.25 17.63
C THR A 621 58.00 14.13 16.41
N ASN A 622 57.92 15.46 16.57
CA ASN A 622 57.45 16.42 15.56
C ASN A 622 56.06 16.08 14.99
N GLN A 623 55.23 15.41 15.79
CA GLN A 623 53.86 15.07 15.45
C GLN A 623 52.88 15.71 16.44
N THR A 624 51.58 15.49 16.23
CA THR A 624 50.54 16.00 17.12
C THR A 624 49.65 14.87 17.58
N ASP A 625 49.70 14.59 18.87
CA ASP A 625 48.95 13.51 19.50
C ASP A 625 47.49 13.93 19.69
N THR A 626 46.56 13.00 19.49
CA THR A 626 45.11 13.22 19.65
C THR A 626 44.63 12.74 21.01
N LEU A 627 44.43 13.69 21.93
CA LEU A 627 43.85 13.43 23.24
C LEU A 627 42.32 13.40 23.14
N GLN A 628 41.73 12.20 23.13
CA GLN A 628 40.29 12.04 23.21
C GLN A 628 39.85 12.02 24.69
N SER A 629 38.94 12.91 25.07
CA SER A 629 38.47 13.07 26.44
C SER A 629 36.95 12.99 26.49
N TYR A 630 36.43 12.14 27.38
CA TYR A 630 35.00 11.96 27.61
C TYR A 630 34.57 12.78 28.83
N GLY A 631 33.40 13.39 28.75
CA GLY A 631 32.88 14.33 29.75
C GLY A 631 31.73 15.16 29.20
N PHE A 632 30.98 15.83 30.06
CA PHE A 632 29.84 16.65 29.65
C PHE A 632 30.28 18.06 29.22
N TYR A 633 30.04 18.41 27.97
CA TYR A 633 30.37 19.71 27.39
C TYR A 633 29.13 20.32 26.74
N ARG A 634 28.82 21.58 27.07
CA ARG A 634 27.67 22.31 26.52
C ARG A 634 28.11 23.51 25.68
N LEU A 635 27.56 23.64 24.48
CA LEU A 635 27.79 24.75 23.55
C LEU A 635 26.44 25.36 23.18
N TYR A 636 26.20 26.61 23.54
CA TYR A 636 25.00 27.35 23.18
C TYR A 636 25.27 28.39 22.09
N ASN A 637 24.27 28.65 21.25
CA ASN A 637 24.24 29.78 20.34
C ASN A 637 22.84 30.43 20.33
N TYR A 638 22.77 31.64 19.81
CA TYR A 638 21.51 32.37 19.69
C TYR A 638 21.56 33.37 18.55
N ASN A 639 20.41 33.54 17.88
CA ASN A 639 20.22 34.52 16.82
C ASN A 639 18.88 35.25 16.99
N VAL A 640 18.92 36.57 16.77
CA VAL A 640 17.76 37.46 16.87
C VAL A 640 17.37 37.89 15.46
N ASN A 641 16.11 37.67 15.06
CA ASN A 641 15.64 37.98 13.72
C ASN A 641 14.30 38.70 13.78
N VAL A 642 14.18 39.84 13.11
CA VAL A 642 12.94 40.61 12.97
C VAL A 642 12.55 40.64 11.50
N SER A 643 11.47 39.97 11.14
CA SER A 643 10.92 40.01 9.79
C SER A 643 9.72 40.95 9.69
N ALA A 644 9.56 41.55 8.52
CA ALA A 644 8.44 42.40 8.12
C ALA A 644 7.99 41.99 6.71
N SER A 645 6.70 41.67 6.56
CA SER A 645 6.13 41.25 5.27
C SER A 645 4.78 41.90 5.03
N THR A 646 4.50 42.25 3.77
CA THR A 646 3.21 42.77 3.32
C THR A 646 2.81 42.09 2.00
N THR A 647 1.53 42.18 1.63
CA THR A 647 1.01 41.63 0.37
C THR A 647 0.29 42.73 -0.41
N ILE A 648 0.83 43.05 -1.58
CA ILE A 648 0.38 44.11 -2.47
C ILE A 648 -0.39 43.46 -3.64
N TYR A 649 -1.65 43.85 -3.82
CA TYR A 649 -2.50 43.34 -4.89
C TYR A 649 -2.65 44.38 -6.01
N GLY A 650 -2.09 44.10 -7.18
CA GLY A 650 -2.40 44.82 -8.42
C GLY A 650 -3.49 44.10 -9.21
N MET A 651 -4.50 44.83 -9.72
CA MET A 651 -5.51 44.26 -10.60
C MET A 651 -5.78 45.17 -11.81
N TYR A 652 -5.39 44.69 -12.98
CA TYR A 652 -5.64 45.35 -14.26
C TYR A 652 -6.88 44.74 -14.89
N ASP A 653 -8.00 45.46 -14.77
CA ASP A 653 -9.30 45.07 -15.34
C ASP A 653 -9.46 45.65 -16.75
N PHE A 654 -9.53 44.78 -17.75
CA PHE A 654 -9.68 45.14 -19.15
C PHE A 654 -11.15 45.28 -19.57
N THR A 655 -12.10 44.75 -18.78
CA THR A 655 -13.53 44.81 -19.10
C THR A 655 -14.07 46.24 -19.14
N LYS A 656 -13.47 47.14 -18.35
CA LYS A 656 -13.79 48.58 -18.29
C LYS A 656 -13.67 49.31 -19.62
N LYS A 657 -12.85 48.82 -20.57
CA LYS A 657 -12.75 49.39 -21.92
C LYS A 657 -13.63 48.67 -22.94
N ARG A 658 -13.85 47.36 -22.79
CA ARG A 658 -14.78 46.57 -23.60
C ARG A 658 -15.02 45.18 -22.97
N ARG A 659 -16.30 44.77 -22.80
CA ARG A 659 -16.69 43.53 -22.08
C ARG A 659 -16.50 42.24 -22.88
N ASP A 660 -16.45 42.33 -24.20
CA ASP A 660 -16.21 41.25 -25.18
C ASP A 660 -14.79 40.64 -25.12
N ARG A 661 -13.86 41.28 -24.40
CA ARG A 661 -12.45 40.89 -24.40
C ARG A 661 -12.25 39.49 -23.80
N LYS A 662 -11.63 38.61 -24.60
CA LYS A 662 -11.25 37.24 -24.21
C LYS A 662 -10.47 37.22 -22.89
N ILE A 663 -9.56 38.18 -22.69
CA ILE A 663 -8.89 38.44 -21.40
C ILE A 663 -9.70 39.51 -20.65
N GLN A 664 -10.23 39.13 -19.50
CA GLN A 664 -11.12 39.98 -18.69
C GLN A 664 -10.30 40.82 -17.69
N ALA A 665 -9.42 40.19 -16.91
CA ALA A 665 -8.56 40.89 -15.94
C ALA A 665 -7.25 40.13 -15.69
N LEU A 666 -6.20 40.86 -15.32
CA LEU A 666 -4.92 40.34 -14.85
C LEU A 666 -4.74 40.72 -13.37
N ARG A 667 -4.51 39.74 -12.49
CA ARG A 667 -4.23 39.92 -11.06
C ARG A 667 -2.77 39.59 -10.78
N HIS A 668 -2.05 40.57 -10.25
CA HIS A 668 -0.67 40.43 -9.81
C HIS A 668 -0.64 40.53 -8.28
N THR A 669 -0.10 39.52 -7.60
CA THR A 669 0.11 39.53 -6.15
C THR A 669 1.59 39.55 -5.85
N LEU A 670 2.06 40.63 -5.22
CA LEU A 670 3.45 40.83 -4.80
C LEU A 670 3.54 40.68 -3.29
N THR A 671 4.44 39.83 -2.80
CA THR A 671 4.71 39.65 -1.37
C THR A 671 6.18 39.99 -1.10
N PRO A 672 6.52 41.28 -0.90
CA PRO A 672 7.82 41.67 -0.39
C PRO A 672 7.96 41.32 1.10
N SER A 673 9.13 40.81 1.46
CA SER A 673 9.55 40.52 2.83
C SER A 673 10.96 41.04 3.07
N PHE A 674 11.15 41.75 4.18
CA PHE A 674 12.46 42.14 4.70
C PHE A 674 12.68 41.44 6.03
N GLY A 675 13.91 41.01 6.32
CA GLY A 675 14.24 40.28 7.53
C GLY A 675 15.63 40.64 8.04
N PHE A 676 15.70 41.41 9.11
CA PHE A 676 16.97 41.72 9.76
C PHE A 676 17.33 40.60 10.73
N SER A 677 18.53 40.02 10.62
CA SER A 677 19.03 38.95 11.49
C SER A 677 20.41 39.26 12.04
N TYR A 678 20.59 39.09 13.36
CA TYR A 678 21.84 39.26 14.07
C TYR A 678 22.28 37.97 14.76
N ALA A 679 23.55 37.62 14.58
CA ALA A 679 24.25 36.53 15.27
C ALA A 679 25.57 37.06 15.87
N PRO A 680 25.82 36.84 17.18
CA PRO A 680 27.13 37.08 17.78
C PRO A 680 28.22 36.20 17.16
N ASP A 681 29.48 36.56 17.37
CA ASP A 681 30.60 35.67 17.08
C ASP A 681 30.69 34.59 18.16
N PHE A 682 30.54 33.31 17.79
CA PHE A 682 30.75 32.18 18.71
C PHE A 682 32.17 31.58 18.60
N GLY A 683 33.05 32.22 17.82
CA GLY A 683 34.50 32.00 17.80
C GLY A 683 35.25 32.69 18.93
N ASP A 684 34.65 33.68 19.59
CA ASP A 684 35.25 34.40 20.73
C ASP A 684 35.78 33.43 21.80
N GLN A 685 37.04 33.62 22.22
CA GLN A 685 37.72 32.75 23.18
C GLN A 685 36.97 32.59 24.52
N LYS A 686 36.13 33.58 24.89
CA LYS A 686 35.24 33.53 26.07
C LYS A 686 34.25 32.36 26.08
N TYR A 687 33.93 31.79 24.92
CA TYR A 687 33.08 30.59 24.82
C TYR A 687 33.88 29.28 24.85
N GLY A 688 35.18 29.31 24.56
CA GLY A 688 36.03 28.12 24.50
C GLY A 688 35.67 27.10 23.40
N TYR A 689 34.80 27.46 22.45
CA TYR A 689 34.35 26.56 21.38
C TYR A 689 35.44 26.27 20.35
N TYR A 690 36.38 27.21 20.17
CA TYR A 690 37.51 27.11 19.27
C TYR A 690 38.84 27.23 20.04
N LYS A 691 39.87 26.55 19.54
CA LYS A 691 41.25 26.58 20.06
C LYS A 691 42.24 26.67 18.89
N THR A 692 43.41 27.22 19.11
CA THR A 692 44.54 27.12 18.19
C THR A 692 45.38 25.87 18.50
N ARG A 693 46.02 25.31 17.48
CA ARG A 693 46.97 24.18 17.57
C ARG A 693 48.10 24.43 16.58
N GLN A 694 49.34 24.19 17.00
CA GLN A 694 50.50 24.17 16.10
C GLN A 694 50.38 22.99 15.11
N ILE A 695 50.56 23.28 13.82
CA ILE A 695 50.42 22.30 12.72
C ILE A 695 51.76 21.87 12.11
N ASP A 696 52.84 22.57 12.43
CA ASP A 696 54.16 22.40 11.81
C ASP A 696 55.27 22.84 12.79
N SER A 697 56.49 22.33 12.63
CA SER A 697 57.65 22.68 13.47
C SER A 697 58.01 24.16 13.38
N THR A 698 57.66 24.83 12.28
CA THR A 698 57.83 26.28 12.03
C THR A 698 56.94 27.20 12.89
N GLY A 699 56.25 26.68 13.91
CA GLY A 699 55.40 27.46 14.83
C GLY A 699 54.04 27.87 14.25
N ARG A 700 53.73 27.50 13.00
CA ARG A 700 52.45 27.83 12.35
C ARG A 700 51.28 27.20 13.11
N THR A 701 50.25 28.00 13.41
CA THR A 701 49.03 27.53 14.09
C THR A 701 47.82 27.48 13.14
N ALA A 702 46.92 26.53 13.39
CA ALA A 702 45.59 26.50 12.81
C ALA A 702 44.51 26.49 13.90
N THR A 703 43.38 27.14 13.63
CA THR A 703 42.22 27.15 14.52
C THR A 703 41.35 25.92 14.25
N TYR A 704 41.00 25.19 15.31
CA TYR A 704 40.09 24.04 15.28
C TYR A 704 39.04 24.18 16.37
N SER A 705 38.01 23.34 16.34
CA SER A 705 37.11 23.15 17.49
C SER A 705 37.28 21.74 18.05
N PRO A 706 37.49 21.59 19.38
CA PRO A 706 37.54 20.27 20.02
C PRO A 706 36.25 19.42 19.88
N TYR A 707 35.14 20.04 19.44
CA TYR A 707 33.82 19.43 19.35
C TYR A 707 33.38 19.13 17.91
N ALA A 708 34.22 19.43 16.91
CA ALA A 708 33.89 19.28 15.49
C ALA A 708 33.63 17.82 15.05
N GLY A 709 34.08 16.83 15.83
CA GLY A 709 33.82 15.41 15.57
C GLY A 709 32.39 14.94 15.86
N ASN A 710 31.62 15.70 16.65
CA ASN A 710 30.34 15.26 17.22
C ASN A 710 29.12 15.49 16.31
N ALA A 711 27.94 15.00 16.73
CA ALA A 711 26.77 14.83 15.84
C ALA A 711 26.21 16.10 15.19
N TYR A 712 26.30 17.28 15.83
CA TYR A 712 25.61 18.50 15.38
C TYR A 712 26.55 19.64 14.95
N GLY A 713 27.86 19.41 14.92
CA GLY A 713 28.85 20.45 14.64
C GLY A 713 28.84 21.62 15.64
N VAL A 714 29.72 22.58 15.43
CA VAL A 714 29.89 23.72 16.35
C VAL A 714 29.09 24.95 15.92
N PRO A 715 28.75 25.87 16.84
CA PRO A 715 28.33 27.22 16.50
C PRO A 715 29.35 27.91 15.58
N SER A 716 28.88 28.70 14.63
CA SER A 716 29.73 29.41 13.68
C SER A 716 30.54 30.53 14.34
N SER A 717 31.85 30.54 14.12
CA SER A 717 32.69 31.72 14.22
C SER A 717 32.29 32.78 13.17
N GLY A 718 32.48 34.04 13.50
CA GLY A 718 32.12 35.20 12.68
C GLY A 718 30.85 35.90 13.15
N ARG A 719 30.98 37.14 13.63
CA ARG A 719 29.82 38.03 13.90
C ARG A 719 29.08 38.35 12.61
N ALA A 720 27.75 38.22 12.59
CA ALA A 720 26.94 38.49 11.41
C ALA A 720 25.74 39.39 11.72
N MET A 721 25.45 40.33 10.83
CA MET A 721 24.32 41.25 10.92
C MET A 721 23.78 41.47 9.50
N SER A 722 22.80 40.68 9.11
CA SER A 722 22.32 40.62 7.73
C SER A 722 20.90 41.15 7.55
N MET A 723 20.71 42.00 6.54
CA MET A 723 19.39 42.30 5.99
C MET A 723 19.08 41.33 4.87
N ASN A 724 18.19 40.37 5.15
CA ASN A 724 17.60 39.49 4.17
C ASN A 724 16.45 40.22 3.46
N PHE A 725 16.30 40.00 2.16
CA PHE A 725 15.17 40.48 1.38
C PHE A 725 14.65 39.35 0.48
N SER A 726 13.33 39.26 0.32
CA SER A 726 12.73 38.46 -0.75
C SER A 726 11.48 39.13 -1.32
N LEU A 727 11.26 38.89 -2.60
CA LEU A 727 10.06 39.29 -3.32
C LEU A 727 9.51 38.04 -3.99
N SER A 728 8.31 37.62 -3.58
CA SER A 728 7.54 36.58 -4.26
C SER A 728 6.40 37.21 -5.07
N GLN A 729 6.25 36.79 -6.33
CA GLN A 729 5.28 37.28 -7.30
C GLN A 729 4.42 36.12 -7.80
N ASN A 730 3.10 36.29 -7.76
CA ASN A 730 2.13 35.39 -8.40
C ASN A 730 1.31 36.18 -9.43
N LEU A 731 1.08 35.60 -10.61
CA LEU A 731 0.36 36.25 -11.72
C LEU A 731 -0.77 35.36 -12.23
N GLU A 732 -2.00 35.85 -12.12
CA GLU A 732 -3.23 35.19 -12.58
C GLU A 732 -3.94 36.01 -13.65
N MET A 733 -4.66 35.34 -14.53
CA MET A 733 -5.50 35.92 -15.56
C MET A 733 -6.92 35.34 -15.50
N LYS A 734 -7.94 36.20 -15.59
CA LYS A 734 -9.32 35.80 -15.89
C LYS A 734 -9.54 35.83 -17.40
N VAL A 735 -10.04 34.73 -17.94
CA VAL A 735 -10.38 34.55 -19.36
C VAL A 735 -11.87 34.21 -19.47
N LEU A 736 -12.55 34.74 -20.48
CA LEU A 736 -13.95 34.38 -20.78
C LEU A 736 -14.05 32.90 -21.18
N SER A 737 -15.04 32.19 -20.65
CA SER A 737 -15.30 30.79 -20.99
C SER A 737 -15.76 30.66 -22.44
N LYS A 738 -15.39 29.55 -23.10
CA LYS A 738 -15.93 29.18 -24.42
C LYS A 738 -17.23 28.36 -24.36
N ARG A 739 -17.68 27.96 -23.16
CA ARG A 739 -18.85 27.07 -22.96
C ARG A 739 -20.04 27.73 -22.28
N ASP A 740 -19.83 28.90 -21.71
CA ASP A 740 -20.79 29.63 -20.91
C ASP A 740 -20.62 31.11 -21.27
N THR A 741 -21.69 31.73 -21.74
CA THR A 741 -21.73 33.15 -22.17
C THR A 741 -21.53 34.14 -21.02
N SER A 742 -21.53 33.66 -19.77
CA SER A 742 -21.29 34.44 -18.54
C SER A 742 -20.04 33.99 -17.75
N GLY A 743 -19.59 32.75 -17.94
CA GLY A 743 -18.54 32.14 -17.13
C GLY A 743 -17.13 32.68 -17.39
N VAL A 744 -16.32 32.81 -16.33
CA VAL A 744 -14.91 33.23 -16.42
C VAL A 744 -13.96 32.20 -15.79
N LYS A 745 -13.05 31.62 -16.59
CA LYS A 745 -12.00 30.72 -16.10
C LYS A 745 -10.81 31.54 -15.58
N LYS A 746 -10.33 31.22 -14.38
CA LYS A 746 -9.03 31.68 -13.88
C LYS A 746 -7.93 30.78 -14.44
N ILE A 747 -6.85 31.37 -14.92
CA ILE A 747 -5.64 30.69 -15.39
C ILE A 747 -4.45 31.33 -14.68
N LYS A 748 -3.55 30.52 -14.12
CA LYS A 748 -2.27 31.04 -13.61
C LYS A 748 -1.29 31.20 -14.77
N LEU A 749 -0.58 32.32 -14.79
CA LEU A 749 0.51 32.59 -15.73
C LEU A 749 1.88 32.42 -15.04
N ILE A 750 1.94 32.72 -13.74
CA ILE A 750 3.09 32.49 -12.87
C ILE A 750 2.54 32.01 -11.52
N ASP A 751 2.89 30.80 -11.08
CA ASP A 751 2.56 30.32 -9.74
C ASP A 751 3.40 31.04 -8.69
N GLU A 752 4.70 31.12 -8.94
CA GLU A 752 5.64 31.88 -8.12
C GLU A 752 6.86 32.29 -8.96
N LEU A 753 7.17 33.58 -8.98
CA LEU A 753 8.50 34.11 -9.26
C LEU A 753 9.03 34.67 -7.94
N ARG A 754 10.03 34.01 -7.35
CA ARG A 754 10.66 34.44 -6.10
C ARG A 754 12.11 34.78 -6.34
N ILE A 755 12.50 35.99 -5.96
CA ILE A 755 13.88 36.47 -5.91
C ILE A 755 14.22 36.75 -4.45
N SER A 756 15.39 36.31 -3.98
CA SER A 756 15.86 36.64 -2.63
C SER A 756 17.36 36.82 -2.56
N GLY A 757 17.82 37.64 -1.61
CA GLY A 757 19.22 37.79 -1.26
C GLY A 757 19.36 38.25 0.19
N SER A 758 20.60 38.41 0.64
CA SER A 758 20.93 38.95 1.95
C SER A 758 22.18 39.82 1.87
N TYR A 759 22.26 40.86 2.69
CA TYR A 759 23.42 41.74 2.78
C TYR A 759 23.92 41.79 4.23
N ASN A 760 25.13 41.30 4.48
CA ASN A 760 25.78 41.33 5.80
C ASN A 760 26.57 42.63 5.99
N PHE A 761 26.14 43.47 6.93
CA PHE A 761 26.78 44.74 7.27
C PHE A 761 28.09 44.58 8.06
N LEU A 762 28.40 43.39 8.57
CA LEU A 762 29.60 43.08 9.36
C LEU A 762 30.59 42.17 8.61
N ALA A 763 30.51 42.10 7.28
CA ALA A 763 31.49 41.39 6.46
C ALA A 763 32.51 42.39 5.89
N ASP A 764 33.80 42.19 6.19
CA ASP A 764 34.91 43.05 5.72
C ASP A 764 34.97 43.19 4.19
N SER A 765 34.48 42.16 3.48
CA SER A 765 34.29 42.20 2.04
C SER A 765 33.17 41.24 1.60
N MET A 766 32.69 41.40 0.36
CA MET A 766 31.71 40.51 -0.27
C MET A 766 30.37 40.35 0.49
N GLY A 767 29.90 41.41 1.16
CA GLY A 767 28.72 41.37 2.03
C GLY A 767 27.39 40.98 1.37
N LEU A 768 27.24 41.06 0.04
CA LEU A 768 26.01 40.65 -0.67
C LEU A 768 26.04 39.15 -1.00
N SER A 769 25.12 38.37 -0.45
CA SER A 769 25.05 36.93 -0.74
C SER A 769 24.75 36.64 -2.20
N ASN A 770 25.00 35.39 -2.61
CA ASN A 770 24.37 34.81 -3.80
C ASN A 770 22.85 35.08 -3.81
N ILE A 771 22.31 35.31 -5.01
CA ILE A 771 20.89 35.65 -5.24
C ILE A 771 20.23 34.44 -5.91
N PRO A 772 19.55 33.56 -5.15
CA PRO A 772 18.66 32.56 -5.72
C PRO A 772 17.39 33.20 -6.29
N ILE A 773 17.04 32.73 -7.49
CA ILE A 773 15.84 33.04 -8.25
C ILE A 773 15.12 31.71 -8.51
N SER A 774 13.83 31.62 -8.19
CA SER A 774 12.99 30.47 -8.53
C SER A 774 11.71 30.92 -9.24
N PHE A 775 11.43 30.32 -10.39
CA PHE A 775 10.30 30.60 -11.25
C PHE A 775 9.52 29.31 -11.52
N ARG A 776 8.24 29.30 -11.18
CA ARG A 776 7.33 28.18 -11.41
C ARG A 776 6.04 28.66 -12.10
N THR A 777 5.56 27.89 -13.06
CA THR A 777 4.25 28.08 -13.67
C THR A 777 3.64 26.76 -14.14
N THR A 778 2.36 26.53 -13.82
CA THR A 778 1.53 25.49 -14.43
C THR A 778 0.54 26.14 -15.42
N ILE A 779 0.88 26.15 -16.69
CA ILE A 779 0.04 26.68 -17.77
C ILE A 779 -0.93 25.56 -18.23
N PHE A 780 -2.19 25.92 -18.50
CA PHE A 780 -3.22 24.99 -19.02
C PHE A 780 -3.40 23.67 -18.24
N GLU A 781 -3.15 23.68 -16.92
CA GLU A 781 -3.16 22.52 -16.00
C GLU A 781 -2.14 21.39 -16.30
N ASN A 782 -1.80 21.12 -17.57
CA ASN A 782 -0.94 19.99 -17.99
C ASN A 782 0.50 20.36 -18.35
N PHE A 783 0.86 21.66 -18.35
CA PHE A 783 2.20 22.16 -18.72
C PHE A 783 2.89 22.82 -17.51
N GLY A 784 3.93 22.18 -16.98
CA GLY A 784 4.74 22.70 -15.89
C GLY A 784 6.11 23.18 -16.36
N ILE A 785 6.46 24.43 -16.06
CA ILE A 785 7.85 24.89 -16.04
C ILE A 785 8.24 25.16 -14.59
N ASN A 786 9.41 24.67 -14.19
CA ASN A 786 10.07 25.00 -12.94
C ASN A 786 11.56 25.26 -13.21
N LEU A 787 11.97 26.51 -13.01
CA LEU A 787 13.32 27.02 -13.22
C LEU A 787 13.87 27.58 -11.91
N SER A 788 15.10 27.23 -11.56
CA SER A 788 15.80 27.73 -10.38
C SER A 788 17.24 28.10 -10.75
N ALA A 789 17.65 29.34 -10.53
CA ALA A 789 19.00 29.81 -10.80
C ALA A 789 19.62 30.50 -9.58
N THR A 790 20.93 30.36 -9.39
CA THR A 790 21.67 31.05 -8.34
C THR A 790 22.73 31.95 -8.97
N LEU A 791 22.57 33.27 -8.81
CA LEU A 791 23.53 34.26 -9.27
C LEU A 791 24.56 34.56 -8.19
N ASP A 792 25.81 34.77 -8.59
CA ASP A 792 26.90 35.33 -7.78
C ASP A 792 27.13 36.77 -8.20
N PRO A 793 26.90 37.76 -7.31
CA PRO A 793 27.07 39.17 -7.65
C PRO A 793 28.54 39.57 -7.78
N TYR A 794 29.50 38.70 -7.45
CA TYR A 794 30.94 39.01 -7.46
C TYR A 794 31.69 38.41 -8.64
N ARG A 795 32.75 39.13 -9.06
CA ARG A 795 33.79 38.60 -9.95
C ARG A 795 34.71 37.63 -9.20
N VAL A 796 35.37 36.79 -9.99
CA VAL A 796 36.20 35.68 -9.53
C VAL A 796 37.46 35.61 -10.41
N THR A 797 38.62 35.35 -9.82
CA THR A 797 39.93 35.31 -10.51
C THR A 797 40.08 34.05 -11.38
N PRO A 798 41.11 33.93 -12.24
CA PRO A 798 41.35 32.70 -13.01
C PRO A 798 41.51 31.46 -12.12
N GLU A 799 42.08 31.62 -10.92
CA GLU A 799 42.25 30.56 -9.90
C GLU A 799 40.95 30.23 -9.13
N GLY A 800 39.81 30.80 -9.53
CA GLY A 800 38.50 30.51 -8.95
C GLY A 800 38.22 31.20 -7.60
N LYS A 801 39.06 32.15 -7.15
CA LYS A 801 38.85 32.89 -5.90
C LYS A 801 37.93 34.09 -6.13
N ARG A 802 36.88 34.25 -5.31
CA ARG A 802 36.00 35.43 -5.37
C ARG A 802 36.75 36.67 -4.88
N TYR A 803 36.46 37.83 -5.46
CA TYR A 803 36.99 39.11 -4.99
C TYR A 803 35.91 40.21 -5.03
N ASN A 804 36.10 41.26 -4.23
CA ASN A 804 35.07 42.27 -3.93
C ASN A 804 34.83 43.28 -5.07
N LYS A 805 34.56 42.79 -6.28
CA LYS A 805 34.17 43.60 -7.45
C LYS A 805 32.82 43.09 -7.96
N LEU A 806 31.80 43.92 -7.84
CA LEU A 806 30.45 43.58 -8.28
C LEU A 806 30.37 43.40 -9.80
N PHE A 807 29.45 42.52 -10.22
CA PHE A 807 29.11 42.22 -11.60
C PHE A 807 27.60 42.03 -11.68
N PHE A 808 26.92 42.86 -12.48
CA PHE A 808 25.47 42.82 -12.67
C PHE A 808 25.15 42.33 -14.09
N PRO A 809 24.13 41.47 -14.30
CA PRO A 809 23.15 40.94 -13.34
C PRO A 809 23.72 39.89 -12.36
N GLY A 810 24.94 39.41 -12.58
CA GLY A 810 25.58 38.38 -11.77
C GLY A 810 25.96 37.16 -12.60
N ARG A 811 26.88 36.35 -12.08
CA ARG A 811 27.36 35.12 -12.73
C ARG A 811 26.53 33.93 -12.27
N ILE A 812 25.94 33.18 -13.19
CA ILE A 812 25.21 31.95 -12.86
C ILE A 812 26.18 30.91 -12.28
N VAL A 813 25.99 30.52 -11.03
CA VAL A 813 26.75 29.44 -10.36
C VAL A 813 26.04 28.11 -10.51
N SER A 814 24.72 28.11 -10.45
CA SER A 814 23.88 26.97 -10.77
C SER A 814 22.59 27.41 -11.47
N ALA A 815 22.07 26.56 -12.35
CA ALA A 815 20.75 26.71 -12.95
C ALA A 815 20.14 25.34 -13.21
N GLY A 816 18.94 25.11 -12.68
CA GLY A 816 18.09 23.96 -12.99
C GLY A 816 16.88 24.44 -13.80
N TRP A 817 16.57 23.78 -14.90
CA TRP A 817 15.32 23.92 -15.65
C TRP A 817 14.67 22.54 -15.70
N SER A 818 13.40 22.46 -15.32
CA SER A 818 12.55 21.29 -15.57
C SER A 818 11.29 21.73 -16.33
N PHE A 819 11.04 21.04 -17.44
CA PHE A 819 9.89 21.17 -18.32
C PHE A 819 9.12 19.87 -18.25
N GLY A 820 7.83 19.91 -17.92
CA GLY A 820 6.97 18.73 -17.92
C GLY A 820 5.68 19.01 -18.68
N TYR A 821 5.34 18.16 -19.65
CA TYR A 821 4.04 18.21 -20.30
C TYR A 821 3.39 16.83 -20.30
N THR A 822 2.10 16.79 -19.98
CA THR A 822 1.29 15.57 -20.02
C THR A 822 0.17 15.73 -21.04
N PHE A 823 0.36 15.16 -22.25
CA PHE A 823 -0.74 14.99 -23.18
C PHE A 823 -1.72 13.97 -22.59
N LYS A 824 -2.98 14.35 -22.42
CA LYS A 824 -4.09 13.42 -22.12
C LYS A 824 -5.14 13.53 -23.21
N SER A 825 -5.75 12.42 -23.59
CA SER A 825 -7.00 12.42 -24.37
C SER A 825 -8.07 13.26 -23.65
N ARG A 826 -8.99 13.90 -24.39
CA ARG A 826 -9.89 14.93 -23.86
C ARG A 826 -10.83 14.37 -22.78
N GLN A 827 -10.59 14.75 -21.52
CA GLN A 827 -11.58 14.64 -20.45
C GLN A 827 -12.72 15.63 -20.71
N ASP A 828 -13.81 15.13 -21.29
CA ASP A 828 -15.01 15.93 -21.60
C ASP A 828 -16.33 15.23 -21.24
N ARG A 829 -16.25 14.22 -20.38
CA ARG A 829 -17.38 13.58 -19.70
C ARG A 829 -17.26 13.83 -18.19
N SER A 830 -18.39 13.92 -17.52
CA SER A 830 -18.51 14.30 -16.10
C SER A 830 -18.27 13.16 -15.11
N GLU A 831 -17.79 12.02 -15.58
CA GLU A 831 -17.46 10.84 -14.77
C GLU A 831 -15.94 10.63 -14.81
N PRO A 832 -15.27 10.48 -13.65
CA PRO A 832 -13.83 10.27 -13.62
C PRO A 832 -13.53 8.86 -14.15
N ALA A 833 -12.93 8.78 -15.34
CA ALA A 833 -12.48 7.51 -15.91
C ALA A 833 -11.61 6.77 -14.89
N MET A 834 -11.96 5.52 -14.58
CA MET A 834 -11.42 4.73 -13.47
C MET A 834 -9.94 4.30 -13.61
N ASN A 835 -9.26 4.87 -14.60
CA ASN A 835 -7.86 4.62 -15.00
C ASN A 835 -6.89 5.75 -14.59
N ASP A 836 -7.32 6.79 -13.86
CA ASP A 836 -6.35 7.75 -13.30
C ASP A 836 -5.59 7.11 -12.13
N ILE A 837 -4.26 7.01 -12.31
CA ILE A 837 -3.31 6.34 -11.42
C ILE A 837 -3.30 6.98 -10.00
N THR A 838 -3.83 8.19 -9.85
CA THR A 838 -3.71 9.01 -8.63
C THR A 838 -4.88 8.93 -7.64
N SER A 839 -6.00 8.28 -7.97
CA SER A 839 -7.21 8.27 -7.11
C SER A 839 -7.76 6.86 -6.84
N ILE A 840 -7.82 6.46 -5.57
CA ILE A 840 -8.37 5.17 -5.11
C ILE A 840 -9.78 5.38 -4.51
N PRO A 841 -10.83 4.71 -5.02
CA PRO A 841 -12.14 4.67 -4.35
C PRO A 841 -12.07 3.93 -2.99
N PRO A 842 -12.63 4.47 -1.89
CA PRO A 842 -12.45 3.88 -0.55
C PRO A 842 -12.98 2.44 -0.35
N GLU A 843 -13.94 2.01 -1.15
CA GLU A 843 -14.65 0.72 -0.96
C GLU A 843 -13.79 -0.52 -1.25
N TYR A 844 -12.69 -0.38 -1.99
CA TYR A 844 -11.80 -1.50 -2.34
C TYR A 844 -10.60 -1.67 -1.39
N MET A 845 -10.54 -0.95 -0.27
CA MET A 845 -9.49 -1.09 0.75
C MET A 845 -9.70 -2.29 1.69
N ASN A 846 -9.74 -3.52 1.16
CA ASN A 846 -9.95 -4.74 1.94
C ASN A 846 -8.66 -5.61 2.01
N PRO A 847 -7.88 -5.58 3.12
CA PRO A 847 -6.49 -6.09 3.14
C PRO A 847 -6.30 -7.61 3.14
N PHE A 848 -7.36 -8.41 2.94
CA PHE A 848 -7.38 -9.86 3.18
C PHE A 848 -7.50 -10.70 1.89
N TYR A 849 -7.40 -10.10 0.71
CA TYR A 849 -7.57 -10.78 -0.59
C TYR A 849 -6.41 -10.54 -1.56
N ASP A 850 -5.20 -10.32 -1.04
CA ASP A 850 -3.96 -10.33 -1.83
C ASP A 850 -3.04 -11.48 -1.34
N PRO A 851 -3.14 -12.69 -1.93
CA PRO A 851 -2.30 -13.83 -1.57
C PRO A 851 -0.85 -13.71 -2.09
N TYR A 852 -0.48 -12.63 -2.78
CA TYR A 852 0.88 -12.39 -3.28
C TYR A 852 1.59 -11.22 -2.60
N GLY A 853 0.86 -10.19 -2.15
CA GLY A 853 1.35 -9.10 -1.29
C GLY A 853 2.36 -8.14 -1.94
N HIS A 854 2.65 -8.36 -3.23
CA HIS A 854 3.57 -7.61 -4.08
C HIS A 854 2.94 -7.39 -5.46
N MET A 855 1.62 -7.20 -5.52
CA MET A 855 0.89 -6.95 -6.77
C MET A 855 1.35 -5.62 -7.39
N ASP A 856 2.19 -5.73 -8.44
CA ASP A 856 2.62 -4.61 -9.29
C ASP A 856 1.39 -3.74 -9.67
N PRO A 857 1.46 -2.40 -9.62
CA PRO A 857 0.42 -1.53 -10.19
C PRO A 857 0.08 -1.79 -11.68
N VAL A 858 0.83 -2.62 -12.42
CA VAL A 858 0.45 -3.24 -13.69
C VAL A 858 -0.47 -4.45 -13.47
N LEU A 859 -0.05 -5.44 -12.67
CA LEU A 859 -0.82 -6.67 -12.40
C LEU A 859 -2.16 -6.36 -11.69
N ARG A 860 -2.16 -5.44 -10.72
CA ARG A 860 -3.37 -4.95 -10.05
C ARG A 860 -4.36 -4.25 -11.01
N ARG A 861 -3.86 -3.69 -12.12
CA ARG A 861 -4.69 -3.10 -13.19
C ARG A 861 -5.41 -4.14 -14.03
N GLN A 862 -4.86 -5.35 -14.15
CA GLN A 862 -5.50 -6.46 -14.86
C GLN A 862 -6.71 -7.00 -14.06
N TYR A 863 -6.58 -7.14 -12.73
CA TYR A 863 -7.70 -7.56 -11.88
C TYR A 863 -8.82 -6.51 -11.79
N MET A 864 -8.49 -5.21 -11.75
CA MET A 864 -9.49 -4.12 -11.73
C MET A 864 -10.21 -3.89 -13.06
N ALA A 865 -9.85 -4.62 -14.13
CA ALA A 865 -10.43 -4.49 -15.46
C ALA A 865 -11.86 -5.08 -15.60
N GLN A 866 -12.33 -5.87 -14.63
CA GLN A 866 -13.59 -6.62 -14.74
C GLN A 866 -14.87 -5.76 -14.62
N SER A 867 -14.79 -4.52 -14.12
CA SER A 867 -15.96 -3.66 -13.88
C SER A 867 -15.99 -2.41 -14.76
N TYR A 868 -16.81 -2.45 -15.83
CA TYR A 868 -17.22 -1.33 -16.70
C TYR A 868 -16.11 -0.38 -17.21
N TYR A 869 -15.58 -0.69 -18.40
CA TYR A 869 -14.72 0.24 -19.17
C TYR A 869 -15.49 1.45 -19.72
N ASP A 870 -14.96 2.66 -19.55
CA ASP A 870 -15.38 3.85 -20.32
C ASP A 870 -14.72 3.86 -21.70
N PHE A 871 -15.53 4.13 -22.72
CA PHE A 871 -15.13 4.15 -24.14
C PHE A 871 -14.65 5.54 -24.58
N SER A 872 -13.66 6.07 -23.86
CA SER A 872 -12.78 7.13 -24.36
C SER A 872 -11.38 6.54 -24.54
N LEU A 873 -10.78 6.65 -25.74
CA LEU A 873 -9.42 6.17 -26.00
C LEU A 873 -8.43 7.01 -25.17
N PRO A 874 -7.93 6.54 -24.02
CA PRO A 874 -7.38 7.41 -22.99
C PRO A 874 -5.86 7.40 -23.09
N TRP A 875 -5.35 7.77 -24.27
CA TRP A 875 -3.92 7.89 -24.46
C TRP A 875 -3.38 8.99 -23.54
N ASN A 876 -2.25 8.68 -22.90
CA ASN A 876 -1.52 9.58 -22.03
C ASN A 876 -0.05 9.52 -22.44
N PHE A 877 0.56 10.67 -22.67
CA PHE A 877 1.99 10.79 -22.95
C PHE A 877 2.59 11.92 -22.11
N GLY A 878 3.41 11.53 -21.14
CA GLY A 878 4.25 12.40 -20.34
C GLY A 878 5.62 12.57 -21.01
N PHE A 879 6.05 13.82 -21.14
CA PHE A 879 7.41 14.19 -21.52
C PHE A 879 7.98 15.11 -20.44
N ASN A 880 9.17 14.79 -19.96
CA ASN A 880 9.94 15.61 -19.02
C ASN A 880 11.30 15.93 -19.64
N TYR A 881 11.71 17.20 -19.62
CA TYR A 881 13.07 17.60 -19.96
C TYR A 881 13.68 18.36 -18.81
N ALA A 882 14.78 17.82 -18.27
CA ALA A 882 15.53 18.38 -17.16
C ALA A 882 16.95 18.75 -17.60
N VAL A 883 17.34 19.99 -17.29
CA VAL A 883 18.68 20.54 -17.48
C VAL A 883 19.18 20.98 -16.12
N ASN A 884 20.33 20.48 -15.69
CA ASN A 884 21.06 21.04 -14.56
C ASN A 884 22.42 21.55 -15.02
N TYR A 885 22.75 22.77 -14.62
CA TYR A 885 24.02 23.44 -14.80
C TYR A 885 24.59 23.78 -13.42
N SER A 886 25.86 23.48 -13.20
CA SER A 886 26.59 23.88 -12.00
C SER A 886 28.05 24.18 -12.32
N ILE A 887 28.65 25.12 -11.59
CA ILE A 887 30.09 25.39 -11.62
C ILE A 887 30.75 24.73 -10.42
N SER A 888 31.70 23.82 -10.67
CA SER A 888 32.67 23.36 -9.67
C SER A 888 34.03 24.02 -9.92
N TYR A 889 34.60 24.61 -8.87
CA TYR A 889 35.98 25.10 -8.86
C TYR A 889 36.89 23.90 -8.57
N THR A 890 37.85 23.63 -9.45
CA THR A 890 38.76 22.48 -9.32
C THR A 890 40.18 23.01 -9.16
N ASN A 891 40.94 22.51 -8.18
CA ASN A 891 42.31 22.96 -7.91
C ASN A 891 43.36 21.92 -8.33
N ASN A 892 43.15 21.28 -9.49
CA ASN A 892 44.03 20.24 -10.03
C ASN A 892 44.95 20.82 -11.11
N GLY A 893 45.90 21.67 -10.71
CA GLY A 893 46.99 22.19 -11.55
C GLY A 893 46.60 23.14 -12.70
N THR A 894 45.31 23.26 -13.04
CA THR A 894 44.79 24.15 -14.09
C THR A 894 43.80 25.15 -13.50
N THR A 895 44.03 26.43 -13.74
CA THR A 895 43.23 27.54 -13.21
C THR A 895 41.97 27.75 -14.06
N GLY A 896 40.82 27.22 -13.59
CA GLY A 896 39.58 27.37 -14.34
C GLY A 896 38.31 26.82 -13.68
N TYR A 897 37.19 27.07 -14.36
CA TYR A 897 35.84 26.67 -13.94
C TYR A 897 35.39 25.41 -14.68
N LYS A 898 35.22 24.29 -13.97
CA LYS A 898 34.55 23.13 -14.58
C LYS A 898 33.04 23.36 -14.55
N LYS A 899 32.45 23.50 -15.75
CA LYS A 899 31.00 23.56 -15.96
C LYS A 899 30.46 22.13 -16.04
N ASN A 900 29.76 21.69 -15.00
CA ASN A 900 29.05 20.40 -15.03
C ASN A 900 27.62 20.68 -15.49
N ILE A 901 27.33 20.29 -16.73
CA ILE A 901 25.98 20.25 -17.29
C ILE A 901 25.50 18.79 -17.16
N THR A 902 24.19 18.59 -17.02
CA THR A 902 23.49 17.33 -17.30
C THR A 902 22.21 17.66 -18.05
N GLN A 903 21.87 16.92 -19.10
CA GLN A 903 20.65 17.12 -19.89
C GLN A 903 19.96 15.78 -20.13
N THR A 904 18.79 15.59 -19.53
CA THR A 904 18.03 14.33 -19.58
C THR A 904 16.60 14.58 -20.02
N VAL A 905 16.17 13.86 -21.05
CA VAL A 905 14.77 13.74 -21.45
C VAL A 905 14.22 12.45 -20.85
N GLY A 906 13.17 12.52 -20.05
CA GLY A 906 12.36 11.38 -19.64
C GLY A 906 11.06 11.35 -20.44
N PHE A 907 10.59 10.16 -20.81
CA PHE A 907 9.31 9.99 -21.49
C PHE A 907 8.56 8.78 -20.91
N ASN A 908 7.24 8.90 -20.80
CA ASN A 908 6.38 7.84 -20.28
C ASN A 908 4.99 7.91 -20.93
N GLY A 909 4.33 6.79 -21.16
CA GLY A 909 3.01 6.81 -21.78
C GLY A 909 2.24 5.52 -21.68
N SER A 910 0.94 5.64 -21.94
CA SER A 910 -0.02 4.55 -22.06
C SER A 910 -0.94 4.80 -23.24
N LEU A 911 -1.06 3.84 -24.14
CA LEU A 911 -1.87 3.89 -25.35
C LEU A 911 -2.67 2.58 -25.48
N ASN A 912 -4.00 2.71 -25.45
CA ASN A 912 -4.87 1.60 -25.84
C ASN A 912 -5.05 1.64 -27.36
N ILE A 913 -4.52 0.64 -28.06
CA ILE A 913 -4.61 0.51 -29.52
C ILE A 913 -5.98 -0.06 -29.91
N THR A 914 -6.51 -0.98 -29.10
CA THR A 914 -7.89 -1.48 -29.20
C THR A 914 -8.50 -1.54 -27.80
N PRO A 915 -9.84 -1.71 -27.66
CA PRO A 915 -10.46 -1.90 -26.34
C PRO A 915 -9.90 -3.09 -25.53
N LYS A 916 -9.29 -4.07 -26.22
CA LYS A 916 -8.67 -5.27 -25.65
C LYS A 916 -7.12 -5.25 -25.73
N MET A 917 -6.47 -4.11 -26.02
CA MET A 917 -5.01 -4.06 -26.15
C MET A 917 -4.42 -2.71 -25.67
N GLY A 918 -3.69 -2.76 -24.55
CA GLY A 918 -3.00 -1.62 -23.95
C GLY A 918 -1.48 -1.76 -24.02
N ILE A 919 -0.79 -0.75 -24.55
CA ILE A 919 0.67 -0.61 -24.49
C ILE A 919 1.03 0.46 -23.47
N THR A 920 1.93 0.16 -22.56
CA THR A 920 2.63 1.14 -21.74
C THR A 920 4.10 1.18 -22.11
N PHE A 921 4.71 2.37 -22.10
CA PHE A 921 6.13 2.53 -22.36
C PHE A 921 6.71 3.61 -21.46
N GLN A 922 7.96 3.44 -21.04
CA GLN A 922 8.70 4.45 -20.27
C GLN A 922 10.19 4.36 -20.60
N GLY A 923 10.89 5.49 -20.46
CA GLY A 923 12.29 5.56 -20.81
C GLY A 923 12.86 6.96 -20.70
N GLY A 924 14.05 7.15 -21.27
CA GLY A 924 14.69 8.45 -21.33
C GLY A 924 15.93 8.46 -22.21
N TYR A 925 16.46 9.65 -22.44
CA TYR A 925 17.61 9.93 -23.27
C TYR A 925 18.52 10.94 -22.58
N ASP A 926 19.78 10.57 -22.38
CA ASP A 926 20.85 11.47 -21.94
C ASP A 926 21.46 12.13 -23.18
N ILE A 927 21.23 13.44 -23.32
CA ILE A 927 21.68 14.23 -24.47
C ILE A 927 23.21 14.40 -24.45
N MET A 928 23.85 14.37 -23.28
CA MET A 928 25.29 14.58 -23.17
C MET A 928 26.09 13.31 -23.44
N ASN A 929 25.57 12.16 -23.02
CA ASN A 929 26.15 10.86 -23.35
C ASN A 929 25.68 10.31 -24.71
N ASN A 930 24.74 11.00 -25.38
CA ASN A 930 24.04 10.55 -26.59
C ASN A 930 23.53 9.11 -26.50
N LYS A 931 22.90 8.77 -25.36
CA LYS A 931 22.46 7.41 -25.03
C LYS A 931 21.04 7.39 -24.50
N LEU A 932 20.27 6.43 -24.98
CA LEU A 932 19.02 6.04 -24.35
C LEU A 932 19.32 5.40 -22.99
N THR A 933 18.63 5.86 -21.96
CA THR A 933 18.59 5.20 -20.64
C THR A 933 17.69 3.97 -20.69
N THR A 934 17.83 3.05 -19.74
CA THR A 934 17.01 1.82 -19.69
C THR A 934 15.53 2.13 -19.83
N SER A 935 14.95 1.67 -20.94
CA SER A 935 13.55 1.92 -21.29
C SER A 935 12.80 0.59 -21.33
N SER A 936 11.55 0.59 -20.90
CA SER A 936 10.71 -0.60 -20.84
C SER A 936 9.41 -0.36 -21.61
N ILE A 937 9.04 -1.34 -22.43
CA ILE A 937 7.78 -1.41 -23.17
C ILE A 937 7.04 -2.63 -22.62
N SER A 938 5.79 -2.45 -22.21
CA SER A 938 4.94 -3.54 -21.74
C SER A 938 3.62 -3.50 -22.49
N ILE A 939 3.35 -4.55 -23.25
CA ILE A 939 2.13 -4.76 -24.04
C ILE A 939 1.25 -5.74 -23.27
N THR A 940 -0.03 -5.42 -23.16
CA THR A 940 -1.04 -6.29 -22.57
C THR A 940 -2.19 -6.47 -23.55
N ARG A 941 -2.66 -7.71 -23.73
CA ARG A 941 -3.79 -8.04 -24.59
C ARG A 941 -4.78 -8.94 -23.86
N ASP A 942 -6.04 -8.55 -23.93
CA ASP A 942 -7.20 -9.29 -23.46
C ASP A 942 -7.69 -10.22 -24.58
N LEU A 943 -7.80 -11.52 -24.30
CA LEU A 943 -8.33 -12.54 -25.20
C LEU A 943 -9.60 -13.18 -24.61
N HIS A 944 -10.50 -12.34 -24.08
CA HIS A 944 -11.73 -12.72 -23.38
C HIS A 944 -11.47 -13.54 -22.10
N CYS A 945 -11.12 -14.82 -22.23
CA CYS A 945 -10.87 -15.74 -21.12
C CYS A 945 -9.37 -15.86 -20.80
N TRP A 946 -8.53 -15.66 -21.81
CA TRP A 946 -7.08 -15.61 -21.68
C TRP A 946 -6.60 -14.16 -21.58
N GLN A 947 -5.40 -13.97 -21.05
CA GLN A 947 -4.66 -12.72 -21.05
C GLN A 947 -3.23 -12.96 -21.50
N MET A 948 -2.73 -12.10 -22.40
CA MET A 948 -1.34 -12.05 -22.80
C MET A 948 -0.67 -10.82 -22.17
N SER A 949 0.57 -10.99 -21.72
CA SER A 949 1.46 -9.90 -21.38
C SER A 949 2.83 -10.11 -22.03
N PHE A 950 3.43 -9.03 -22.52
CA PHE A 950 4.76 -9.02 -23.11
C PHE A 950 5.51 -7.78 -22.61
N SER A 951 6.53 -7.98 -21.77
CA SER A 951 7.40 -6.90 -21.29
C SER A 951 8.76 -7.01 -21.98
N TRP A 952 9.36 -5.87 -22.33
CA TRP A 952 10.59 -5.81 -23.12
C TRP A 952 11.44 -4.60 -22.71
N ILE A 953 12.71 -4.86 -22.44
CA ILE A 953 13.77 -3.85 -22.32
C ILE A 953 14.65 -3.97 -23.58
N PRO A 954 14.40 -3.17 -24.64
CA PRO A 954 15.08 -3.30 -25.93
C PRO A 954 16.58 -2.97 -25.92
N PHE A 955 17.04 -2.10 -25.02
CA PHE A 955 18.42 -1.57 -25.06
C PHE A 955 18.96 -1.17 -23.69
N GLY A 956 20.27 -0.98 -23.62
CA GLY A 956 21.06 -0.81 -22.39
C GLY A 956 21.82 -2.07 -22.01
N TYR A 957 22.22 -2.17 -20.72
CA TYR A 957 22.82 -3.38 -20.14
C TYR A 957 21.77 -4.38 -19.65
N HIS A 958 20.56 -3.93 -19.29
CA HIS A 958 19.51 -4.76 -18.71
C HIS A 958 18.54 -5.34 -19.77
N ARG A 959 19.05 -5.66 -20.97
CA ARG A 959 18.22 -6.17 -22.07
C ARG A 959 17.57 -7.49 -21.69
N SER A 960 16.24 -7.55 -21.81
CA SER A 960 15.44 -8.69 -21.37
C SER A 960 14.05 -8.62 -21.99
N TRP A 961 13.37 -9.75 -22.06
CA TRP A 961 11.94 -9.78 -22.40
C TRP A 961 11.25 -10.92 -21.65
N SER A 962 9.96 -10.75 -21.39
CA SER A 962 9.11 -11.75 -20.75
C SER A 962 7.76 -11.78 -21.45
N PHE A 963 7.47 -12.91 -22.09
CA PHE A 963 6.16 -13.26 -22.61
C PHE A 963 5.44 -14.16 -21.61
N ASN A 964 4.19 -13.84 -21.31
CA ASN A 964 3.30 -14.63 -20.48
C ASN A 964 1.92 -14.69 -21.16
N ILE A 965 1.31 -15.85 -21.19
CA ILE A 965 -0.09 -16.04 -21.56
C ILE A 965 -0.75 -16.99 -20.57
N GLY A 966 -1.91 -16.64 -20.02
CA GLY A 966 -2.60 -17.46 -19.04
C GLY A 966 -4.11 -17.21 -18.96
N VAL A 967 -4.82 -18.14 -18.32
CA VAL A 967 -6.26 -18.03 -18.05
C VAL A 967 -6.51 -16.97 -16.97
N LYS A 968 -7.49 -16.08 -17.18
CA LYS A 968 -7.80 -14.98 -16.25
C LYS A 968 -8.45 -15.42 -14.94
N ALA A 969 -9.23 -16.49 -14.96
CA ALA A 969 -10.02 -16.93 -13.82
C ALA A 969 -9.12 -17.47 -12.72
N ALA A 970 -9.33 -17.04 -11.48
CA ALA A 970 -8.43 -17.34 -10.37
C ALA A 970 -8.38 -18.86 -10.06
N SER A 971 -9.46 -19.58 -10.37
CA SER A 971 -9.56 -21.04 -10.25
C SER A 971 -8.68 -21.83 -11.23
N LEU A 972 -8.12 -21.19 -12.26
CA LEU A 972 -7.31 -21.82 -13.31
C LEU A 972 -6.01 -21.03 -13.61
N ALA A 973 -5.55 -20.18 -12.69
CA ALA A 973 -4.37 -19.33 -12.89
C ALA A 973 -3.05 -20.11 -13.15
N ASP A 974 -3.00 -21.39 -12.78
CA ASP A 974 -1.88 -22.30 -13.08
C ASP A 974 -1.83 -22.71 -14.57
N LEU A 975 -2.91 -22.55 -15.34
CA LEU A 975 -2.91 -22.69 -16.79
C LEU A 975 -2.31 -21.44 -17.44
N LYS A 976 -0.98 -21.39 -17.41
CA LYS A 976 -0.15 -20.34 -18.01
C LYS A 976 1.03 -20.94 -18.77
N TYR A 977 1.52 -20.19 -19.76
CA TYR A 977 2.79 -20.41 -20.44
C TYR A 977 3.63 -19.15 -20.32
N ASP A 978 4.77 -19.29 -19.65
CA ASP A 978 5.77 -18.22 -19.46
C ASP A 978 7.01 -18.54 -20.30
N LYS A 979 7.54 -17.53 -21.00
CA LYS A 979 8.87 -17.60 -21.63
C LYS A 979 9.55 -16.24 -21.53
N SER A 980 10.76 -16.23 -20.99
CA SER A 980 11.55 -15.00 -20.80
C SER A 980 13.01 -15.19 -21.17
N GLN A 981 13.63 -14.13 -21.68
CA GLN A 981 15.08 -13.97 -21.69
C GLN A 981 15.47 -13.04 -20.53
N SER A 982 16.37 -13.50 -19.68
CA SER A 982 16.86 -12.77 -18.53
C SER A 982 17.84 -11.66 -18.93
N MET A 983 17.97 -10.63 -18.10
CA MET A 983 19.05 -9.64 -18.30
C MET A 983 20.43 -10.17 -17.93
N TYR A 984 20.47 -11.25 -17.13
CA TYR A 984 21.70 -12.00 -16.87
C TYR A 984 22.25 -12.70 -18.11
N ASP A 985 21.42 -12.89 -19.14
CA ASP A 985 21.82 -13.44 -20.45
C ASP A 985 22.56 -12.41 -21.34
N ASN A 986 22.68 -11.17 -20.87
CA ASN A 986 23.30 -10.05 -21.57
C ASN A 986 24.40 -9.37 -20.71
N MET A 987 24.89 -10.03 -19.66
CA MET A 987 25.80 -9.44 -18.67
C MET A 987 27.30 -9.68 -18.93
N TYR A 988 27.64 -10.42 -20.00
CA TYR A 988 28.98 -10.74 -20.46
C TYR A 988 29.05 -10.57 -21.98
#